data_AF-A0A960KND4-F1
#
_entry.id   AF-A0A960KND4-F1
#
_cell.length_a   1.000
_cell.length_b   1.000
_cell.length_c   1.000
_cell.angle_alpha   90.00
_cell.angle_beta   90.00
_cell.angle_gamma   90.00
#
_symmetry.space_group_name_H-M   'P 1'
#
loop_
_entity.id
_entity.type
_entity.pdbx_description
1 polymer ?
#
loop_
_entity_poly.entity_id
_entity_poly.type
_entity_poly.pdbx_seq_one_letter_code
_entity_poly.pdbx_strand_id
1 'polypeptide(L)'
;MRVCTSSWLLFATLGVIYGLVGCGTNRVPTFTEDVAPIIYSSCTPCHNEMEPQTFQLQRYEDVAKHAQEIADVTLSGSMPPWLPEPGSVAFVEDRSLSPTEIETIQKWVHGGAQRGEGEVMYEPPLHTSGPPDLEFEMAETYILPAEGRDVIRNFVIPLPVSEISWVSTVTFVPKNPKVVQHATIWIDRTKASQRLADEDPEPGFSGMDPRSNAMDPDGLFLGWTPGIKPKRFTEDSAWKLVPGTDMVIQLHLLPSGQPEPVGFKVQLKLTDHAPAVSPTILRMGTQSLTIPAEQRDVVVEDRFELPVHTRIAAFLPRARYLVKRIELNALTPNGAVIDLLHLDWNLNWQEPYTLVSPLPLEAGTVLTLKAIFDPSGRYTSNAHQPPIDVPLGPYASDEICDMRIQFLHERVSDQQILDRAATAKHTDTRIAGIYAQLERNPEDAQALLDLALALGTKGSLIEAMQLTEKARKIRPDWPAAIHNQGSILLTLGKIQEALPFFQATLKLDPNYYEAHFNIGSILLARGDLIEAEAAIQDGLKIYPGDPSAWNNAGYVAQARQDFDRAVHCFEQAIELNPTFPTPRMNLAMLWAGMGEWEDAASVLDDLISINPTLADAWYYRGMVAQNMDDLNSAERYWLQSITLQPDHQAAINALNKLNEEP
;
A
#
# COMPACT_ATOMS: atom_id res chain seq x y z
N MET A 1 33.90 60.24 23.23
CA MET A 1 33.02 60.88 24.24
C MET A 1 31.67 60.16 24.20
N ARG A 2 31.24 59.59 25.35
CA ARG A 2 29.87 59.11 25.76
C ARG A 2 29.02 58.40 24.68
N VAL A 3 28.79 57.09 24.65
CA VAL A 3 28.11 56.12 25.57
C VAL A 3 26.67 56.49 25.98
N CYS A 4 25.71 55.69 25.49
CA CYS A 4 24.42 55.28 26.08
C CYS A 4 24.03 53.92 25.43
N THR A 5 24.12 52.79 26.17
CA THR A 5 23.03 51.93 26.72
C THR A 5 22.16 51.25 25.65
N SER A 6 21.92 49.92 25.62
CA SER A 6 21.58 49.01 26.73
C SER A 6 21.74 47.49 26.39
N SER A 7 22.18 46.73 27.40
CA SER A 7 21.81 45.35 27.80
C SER A 7 21.93 44.13 26.86
N TRP A 8 23.02 43.37 27.06
CA TRP A 8 23.10 41.91 26.90
C TRP A 8 23.53 41.32 28.26
N LEU A 9 22.80 40.32 28.77
CA LEU A 9 23.19 39.55 29.96
C LEU A 9 23.81 38.22 29.51
N LEU A 10 25.14 38.15 29.59
CA LEU A 10 25.91 36.90 29.60
C LEU A 10 25.94 36.37 31.03
N PHE A 11 25.54 35.11 31.23
CA PHE A 11 25.94 34.34 32.40
C PHE A 11 26.95 33.26 31.98
N ALA A 12 28.14 33.37 32.54
CA ALA A 12 29.25 32.45 32.39
C ALA A 12 28.97 31.12 33.12
N THR A 13 29.16 30.00 32.44
CA THR A 13 29.14 28.66 33.03
C THR A 13 30.49 28.37 33.69
N LEU A 14 30.49 28.37 35.03
CA LEU A 14 31.57 27.82 35.85
C LEU A 14 31.49 26.29 35.78
N GLY A 15 32.52 25.67 35.20
CA GLY A 15 32.73 24.23 35.24
C GLY A 15 33.01 23.77 36.67
N VAL A 16 32.09 22.98 37.22
CA VAL A 16 32.35 22.14 38.38
C VAL A 16 32.70 20.75 37.84
N ILE A 17 33.98 20.43 37.90
CA ILE A 17 34.50 19.08 37.74
C ILE A 17 34.04 18.28 38.97
N TYR A 18 32.99 17.48 38.82
CA TYR A 18 32.82 16.29 39.66
C TYR A 18 33.49 15.13 38.95
N GLY A 19 34.61 14.67 39.52
CA GLY A 19 35.21 13.40 39.13
C GLY A 19 34.22 12.28 39.44
N LEU A 20 33.74 11.62 38.39
CA LEU A 20 33.11 10.30 38.49
C LEU A 20 34.21 9.28 38.81
N VAL A 21 34.55 9.18 40.09
CA VAL A 21 35.13 7.97 40.66
C VAL A 21 34.01 6.94 40.66
N GLY A 22 34.21 5.83 39.97
CA GLY A 22 33.24 4.75 39.88
C GLY A 22 32.79 4.25 41.25
N CYS A 23 31.48 4.27 41.46
CA CYS A 23 30.79 3.39 42.39
C CYS A 23 29.73 2.64 41.57
N GLY A 24 30.17 1.59 40.87
CA GLY A 24 29.23 0.56 40.45
C GLY A 24 28.69 -0.08 41.71
N THR A 25 27.48 0.31 42.12
CA THR A 25 26.79 -0.41 43.19
C THR A 25 26.61 -1.84 42.72
N ASN A 26 27.22 -2.78 43.44
CA ASN A 26 27.05 -4.22 43.28
C ASN A 26 25.64 -4.64 43.76
N ARG A 27 24.61 -3.82 43.44
CA ARG A 27 23.22 -4.07 43.80
C ARG A 27 22.71 -5.10 42.80
N VAL A 28 22.09 -6.15 43.33
CA VAL A 28 21.34 -7.09 42.51
C VAL A 28 20.14 -6.31 41.94
N PRO A 29 19.95 -6.26 40.61
CA PRO A 29 18.78 -5.62 40.03
C PRO A 29 17.49 -6.24 40.58
N THR A 30 16.42 -5.48 40.64
CA THR A 30 15.10 -5.96 41.08
C THR A 30 14.11 -5.94 39.93
N PHE A 31 13.03 -6.73 40.04
CA PHE A 31 11.98 -6.73 39.04
C PHE A 31 11.33 -5.35 38.92
N THR A 32 10.86 -4.79 40.02
CA THR A 32 10.09 -3.54 40.03
C THR A 32 10.86 -2.36 39.44
N GLU A 33 12.14 -2.20 39.78
CA GLU A 33 12.92 -1.03 39.33
C GLU A 33 13.64 -1.24 37.99
N ASP A 34 14.22 -2.43 37.76
CA ASP A 34 15.21 -2.61 36.70
C ASP A 34 14.72 -3.54 35.57
N VAL A 35 14.01 -4.62 35.89
CA VAL A 35 13.65 -5.65 34.89
C VAL A 35 12.25 -5.46 34.30
N ALA A 36 11.28 -4.99 35.08
CA ALA A 36 9.92 -4.76 34.62
C ALA A 36 9.87 -3.81 33.42
N PRO A 37 10.60 -2.66 33.38
CA PRO A 37 10.62 -1.80 32.19
C PRO A 37 11.06 -2.54 30.92
N ILE A 38 12.09 -3.39 31.03
CA ILE A 38 12.65 -4.16 29.90
C ILE A 38 11.66 -5.22 29.41
N ILE A 39 11.10 -5.99 30.34
CA ILE A 39 10.13 -7.05 30.02
C ILE A 39 8.86 -6.44 29.41
N TYR A 40 8.38 -5.34 29.98
CA TYR A 40 7.14 -4.68 29.55
C TYR A 40 7.27 -4.00 28.19
N SER A 41 8.45 -3.49 27.84
CA SER A 41 8.69 -2.88 26.52
C SER A 41 8.89 -3.92 25.42
N SER A 42 9.57 -5.03 25.72
CA SER A 42 10.17 -5.89 24.70
C SER A 42 9.63 -7.32 24.66
N CYS A 43 9.02 -7.81 25.75
CA CYS A 43 8.51 -9.18 25.85
C CYS A 43 6.98 -9.24 26.03
N THR A 44 6.44 -8.45 26.95
CA THR A 44 5.01 -8.43 27.29
C THR A 44 4.08 -8.07 26.13
N PRO A 45 4.46 -7.24 25.13
CA PRO A 45 3.61 -7.02 23.97
C PRO A 45 3.21 -8.32 23.26
N CYS A 46 4.08 -9.32 23.22
CA CYS A 46 3.77 -10.64 22.64
C CYS A 46 3.32 -11.67 23.69
N HIS A 47 3.57 -11.44 24.98
CA HIS A 47 3.28 -12.36 26.09
C HIS A 47 2.26 -11.75 27.07
N ASN A 48 1.03 -11.51 26.60
CA ASN A 48 -0.06 -10.99 27.42
C ASN A 48 -1.34 -11.81 27.27
N GLU A 49 -2.31 -11.55 28.15
CA GLU A 49 -3.62 -12.22 28.20
C GLU A 49 -4.41 -12.20 26.87
N MET A 50 -4.13 -11.23 25.97
CA MET A 50 -4.84 -11.06 24.70
C MET A 50 -4.12 -11.69 23.49
N GLU A 51 -2.89 -12.18 23.67
CA GLU A 51 -2.04 -12.69 22.59
C GLU A 51 -1.98 -14.23 22.57
N PRO A 52 -1.68 -14.86 21.42
CA PRO A 52 -1.70 -16.32 21.25
C PRO A 52 -0.71 -17.12 22.08
N GLN A 53 0.22 -16.46 22.78
CA GLN A 53 1.40 -17.12 23.32
C GLN A 53 1.12 -18.01 24.53
N THR A 54 2.01 -18.99 24.71
CA THR A 54 1.86 -20.12 25.63
C THR A 54 1.88 -19.73 27.12
N PHE A 55 2.34 -18.53 27.46
CA PHE A 55 2.37 -17.99 28.82
C PHE A 55 2.46 -16.45 28.84
N GLN A 56 2.08 -15.85 29.97
CA GLN A 56 1.92 -14.41 30.18
C GLN A 56 3.16 -13.82 30.88
N LEU A 57 3.47 -12.55 30.64
CA LEU A 57 4.56 -11.80 31.25
C LEU A 57 4.08 -10.41 31.74
N GLN A 58 2.88 -10.36 32.31
CA GLN A 58 2.28 -9.10 32.81
C GLN A 58 2.47 -8.92 34.32
N ARG A 59 2.59 -10.01 35.08
CA ARG A 59 2.77 -9.99 36.55
C ARG A 59 4.14 -10.53 36.93
N TYR A 60 4.67 -10.07 38.06
CA TYR A 60 5.95 -10.53 38.59
C TYR A 60 6.01 -12.05 38.71
N GLU A 61 4.95 -12.68 39.21
CA GLU A 61 4.89 -14.12 39.44
C GLU A 61 5.10 -14.92 38.15
N ASP A 62 4.56 -14.43 37.04
CA ASP A 62 4.70 -15.08 35.74
C ASP A 62 6.12 -14.90 35.19
N VAL A 63 6.67 -13.67 35.27
CA VAL A 63 8.04 -13.39 34.83
C VAL A 63 9.06 -14.18 35.66
N ALA A 64 8.89 -14.23 36.98
CA ALA A 64 9.78 -14.97 37.88
C ALA A 64 9.74 -16.48 37.62
N LYS A 65 8.57 -17.04 37.29
CA LYS A 65 8.40 -18.45 36.93
C LYS A 65 9.18 -18.82 35.66
N HIS A 66 9.26 -17.90 34.70
CA HIS A 66 9.97 -18.08 33.42
C HIS A 66 11.36 -17.43 33.41
N ALA A 67 11.88 -16.99 34.56
CA ALA A 67 13.10 -16.17 34.63
C ALA A 67 14.31 -16.80 33.94
N GLN A 68 14.56 -18.10 34.15
CA GLN A 68 15.69 -18.78 33.52
C GLN A 68 15.51 -18.90 32.00
N GLU A 69 14.30 -19.24 31.54
CA GLU A 69 14.00 -19.32 30.11
C GLU A 69 14.20 -17.96 29.44
N ILE A 70 13.71 -16.87 30.07
CA ILE A 70 13.90 -15.49 29.61
C ILE A 70 15.39 -15.16 29.54
N ALA A 71 16.18 -15.50 30.56
CA ALA A 71 17.62 -15.27 30.54
C ALA A 71 18.31 -16.04 29.39
N ASP A 72 17.94 -17.29 29.16
CA ASP A 72 18.55 -18.11 28.12
C ASP A 72 18.23 -17.60 26.71
N VAL A 73 16.95 -17.24 26.45
CA VAL A 73 16.53 -16.76 25.12
C VAL A 73 17.02 -15.35 24.81
N THR A 74 17.14 -14.48 25.82
CA THR A 74 17.69 -13.13 25.65
C THR A 74 19.21 -13.14 25.47
N LEU A 75 19.92 -14.03 26.18
CA LEU A 75 21.38 -14.17 26.03
C LEU A 75 21.78 -14.81 24.71
N SER A 76 21.02 -15.80 24.25
CA SER A 76 21.28 -16.48 22.97
C SER A 76 20.89 -15.65 21.75
N GLY A 77 20.17 -14.53 21.94
CA GLY A 77 19.61 -13.77 20.83
C GLY A 77 18.45 -14.49 20.14
N SER A 78 17.80 -15.45 20.80
CA SER A 78 16.65 -16.16 20.24
C SER A 78 15.36 -15.36 20.37
N MET A 79 15.21 -14.57 21.45
CA MET A 79 14.04 -13.71 21.71
C MET A 79 14.45 -12.48 22.55
N PRO A 80 13.72 -11.34 22.45
CA PRO A 80 12.66 -11.05 21.47
C PRO A 80 13.21 -11.09 20.03
N PRO A 81 12.39 -11.23 18.97
CA PRO A 81 12.89 -11.27 17.60
C PRO A 81 13.73 -10.00 17.33
N TRP A 82 15.00 -10.20 17.03
CA TRP A 82 15.99 -9.13 16.82
C TRP A 82 15.91 -8.59 15.39
N LEU A 83 14.69 -8.31 14.93
CA LEU A 83 14.44 -7.82 13.59
C LEU A 83 13.79 -6.43 13.67
N PRO A 84 14.28 -5.46 12.89
CA PRO A 84 15.44 -5.55 12.01
C PRO A 84 16.76 -5.48 12.78
N GLU A 85 17.87 -5.93 12.17
CA GLU A 85 19.19 -5.75 12.80
C GLU A 85 19.51 -4.25 12.96
N PRO A 86 20.20 -3.84 14.05
CA PRO A 86 20.56 -2.45 14.26
C PRO A 86 21.35 -1.87 13.07
N GLY A 87 20.84 -0.81 12.47
CA GLY A 87 21.42 -0.18 11.28
C GLY A 87 21.56 1.34 11.40
N SER A 88 21.63 2.02 10.25
CA SER A 88 21.73 3.50 10.21
C SER A 88 20.41 4.21 10.51
N VAL A 89 19.32 3.46 10.63
CA VAL A 89 17.96 3.96 10.83
C VAL A 89 17.28 3.20 11.99
N ALA A 90 16.32 3.87 12.65
CA ALA A 90 15.60 3.32 13.79
C ALA A 90 14.16 2.96 13.42
N PHE A 91 13.65 1.87 13.99
CA PHE A 91 12.31 1.33 13.70
C PHE A 91 11.40 1.35 14.92
N VAL A 92 10.09 1.53 14.70
CA VAL A 92 9.07 1.49 15.76
C VAL A 92 8.92 0.07 16.32
N GLU A 93 9.09 -0.91 15.45
CA GLU A 93 8.98 -2.35 15.71
C GLU A 93 10.26 -2.96 16.30
N ASP A 94 11.33 -2.18 16.47
CA ASP A 94 12.55 -2.63 17.13
C ASP A 94 12.25 -3.00 18.58
N ARG A 95 12.49 -4.28 18.90
CA ARG A 95 12.34 -4.88 20.24
C ARG A 95 13.67 -5.35 20.79
N SER A 96 14.78 -5.05 20.13
CA SER A 96 16.11 -5.48 20.54
C SER A 96 16.44 -4.99 21.95
N LEU A 97 17.15 -5.83 22.71
CA LEU A 97 17.70 -5.48 24.01
C LEU A 97 19.16 -5.06 23.86
N SER A 98 19.52 -3.91 24.41
CA SER A 98 20.92 -3.51 24.51
C SER A 98 21.72 -4.52 25.34
N PRO A 99 23.05 -4.61 25.15
CA PRO A 99 23.91 -5.46 25.98
C PRO A 99 23.74 -5.22 27.49
N THR A 100 23.45 -3.98 27.89
CA THR A 100 23.20 -3.60 29.29
C THR A 100 21.87 -4.14 29.81
N GLU A 101 20.82 -4.14 29.00
CA GLU A 101 19.52 -4.71 29.36
C GLU A 101 19.60 -6.23 29.50
N ILE A 102 20.30 -6.90 28.57
CA ILE A 102 20.60 -8.34 28.68
C ILE A 102 21.34 -8.60 29.99
N GLU A 103 22.43 -7.86 30.26
CA GLU A 103 23.21 -8.02 31.49
C GLU A 103 22.36 -7.80 32.75
N THR A 104 21.42 -6.85 32.71
CA THR A 104 20.49 -6.57 33.81
C THR A 104 19.58 -7.77 34.09
N ILE A 105 18.99 -8.36 33.05
CA ILE A 105 18.20 -9.60 33.16
C ILE A 105 19.07 -10.73 33.75
N GLN A 106 20.27 -10.95 33.20
CA GLN A 106 21.17 -12.02 33.68
C GLN A 106 21.51 -11.86 35.17
N LYS A 107 21.85 -10.64 35.61
CA LYS A 107 22.17 -10.34 37.01
C LYS A 107 20.97 -10.53 37.94
N TRP A 108 19.78 -10.13 37.50
CA TRP A 108 18.54 -10.33 38.26
C TRP A 108 18.24 -11.81 38.48
N VAL A 109 18.33 -12.63 37.42
CA VAL A 109 18.11 -14.08 37.50
C VAL A 109 19.16 -14.75 38.40
N HIS A 110 20.44 -14.42 38.22
CA HIS A 110 21.52 -14.93 39.06
C HIS A 110 21.36 -14.54 40.54
N GLY A 111 20.78 -13.35 40.80
CA GLY A 111 20.47 -12.84 42.14
C GLY A 111 19.19 -13.40 42.77
N GLY A 112 18.55 -14.39 42.15
CA GLY A 112 17.36 -15.06 42.67
C GLY A 112 16.03 -14.42 42.25
N ALA A 113 16.02 -13.67 41.15
CA ALA A 113 14.81 -13.06 40.57
C ALA A 113 14.00 -12.22 41.57
N GLN A 114 14.67 -11.36 42.34
CA GLN A 114 14.04 -10.59 43.42
C GLN A 114 12.99 -9.61 42.90
N ARG A 115 11.84 -9.49 43.59
CA ARG A 115 10.76 -8.58 43.20
C ARG A 115 11.17 -7.10 43.29
N GLY A 116 11.75 -6.68 44.41
CA GLY A 116 11.94 -5.24 44.72
C GLY A 116 10.77 -4.67 45.52
N GLU A 117 10.90 -3.42 45.97
CA GLU A 117 9.87 -2.73 46.75
C GLU A 117 8.81 -2.10 45.83
N GLY A 118 7.54 -2.17 46.25
CA GLY A 118 6.40 -1.64 45.48
C GLY A 118 5.84 -2.62 44.43
N GLU A 119 4.79 -2.19 43.76
CA GLU A 119 4.21 -2.90 42.61
C GLU A 119 4.37 -2.03 41.36
N VAL A 120 4.90 -2.62 40.30
CA VAL A 120 4.89 -2.04 38.96
C VAL A 120 3.97 -2.91 38.13
N MET A 121 2.94 -2.27 37.58
CA MET A 121 1.92 -2.92 36.76
C MET A 121 2.25 -2.66 35.30
N TYR A 122 2.09 -3.69 34.47
CA TYR A 122 2.11 -3.50 33.03
C TYR A 122 0.93 -2.62 32.63
N GLU A 123 1.24 -1.44 32.11
CA GLU A 123 0.26 -0.60 31.44
C GLU A 123 0.31 -0.94 29.95
N PRO A 124 -0.70 -1.63 29.39
CA PRO A 124 -0.75 -1.81 27.94
C PRO A 124 -0.72 -0.43 27.27
N PRO A 125 -0.03 -0.29 26.12
CA PRO A 125 -0.07 0.95 25.38
C PRO A 125 -1.54 1.31 25.16
N LEU A 126 -1.95 2.48 25.68
CA LEU A 126 -3.33 2.96 25.57
C LEU A 126 -3.79 2.80 24.12
N HIS A 127 -4.92 2.12 23.91
CA HIS A 127 -5.71 2.28 22.70
C HIS A 127 -6.21 3.72 22.70
N THR A 128 -5.39 4.63 22.18
CA THR A 128 -5.63 6.07 22.18
C THR A 128 -6.77 6.48 21.24
N SER A 129 -7.42 5.53 20.57
CA SER A 129 -8.48 5.77 19.60
C SER A 129 -9.87 5.96 20.23
N GLY A 130 -10.11 5.64 21.50
CA GLY A 130 -11.50 5.61 22.01
C GLY A 130 -12.29 4.45 21.38
N PRO A 131 -13.63 4.40 21.53
CA PRO A 131 -14.43 3.34 20.90
C PRO A 131 -14.34 3.40 19.37
N PRO A 132 -14.46 2.26 18.66
CA PRO A 132 -14.48 2.27 17.20
C PRO A 132 -15.77 2.89 16.67
N ASP A 133 -15.67 3.56 15.52
CA ASP A 133 -16.84 4.11 14.82
C ASP A 133 -17.56 3.02 14.02
N LEU A 134 -16.79 2.05 13.49
CA LEU A 134 -17.29 0.88 12.78
C LEU A 134 -16.64 -0.40 13.33
N GLU A 135 -17.44 -1.46 13.51
CA GLU A 135 -16.96 -2.80 13.88
C GLU A 135 -17.57 -3.85 12.94
N PHE A 136 -16.73 -4.76 12.47
CA PHE A 136 -17.07 -5.86 11.58
C PHE A 136 -16.61 -7.18 12.16
N GLU A 137 -17.36 -8.23 11.86
CA GLU A 137 -17.05 -9.58 12.28
C GLU A 137 -17.15 -10.51 11.08
N MET A 138 -16.21 -11.47 10.99
CA MET A 138 -16.24 -12.49 9.96
C MET A 138 -17.58 -13.26 10.02
N ALA A 139 -18.33 -13.24 8.91
CA ALA A 139 -19.71 -13.72 8.85
C ALA A 139 -19.83 -15.23 9.05
N GLU A 140 -18.95 -16.00 8.39
CA GLU A 140 -18.92 -17.45 8.47
C GLU A 140 -17.62 -17.90 9.12
N THR A 141 -17.66 -18.89 10.00
CA THR A 141 -16.45 -19.44 10.63
C THR A 141 -15.78 -20.42 9.68
N TYR A 142 -14.49 -20.25 9.43
CA TYR A 142 -13.68 -21.20 8.69
C TYR A 142 -13.11 -22.25 9.64
N ILE A 143 -13.09 -23.52 9.25
CA ILE A 143 -12.50 -24.60 10.05
C ILE A 143 -11.14 -24.94 9.49
N LEU A 144 -10.08 -24.58 10.22
CA LEU A 144 -8.72 -24.95 9.85
C LEU A 144 -8.53 -26.47 10.09
N PRO A 145 -8.01 -27.23 9.11
CA PRO A 145 -7.71 -28.64 9.30
C PRO A 145 -6.67 -28.91 10.40
N ALA A 146 -6.77 -30.07 11.03
CA ALA A 146 -5.88 -30.49 12.13
C ALA A 146 -4.43 -30.65 11.71
N GLU A 147 -4.22 -31.21 10.52
CA GLU A 147 -2.93 -31.56 9.97
C GLU A 147 -2.83 -31.00 8.55
N GLY A 148 -1.60 -30.76 8.10
CA GLY A 148 -1.35 -30.25 6.76
C GLY A 148 -0.22 -29.24 6.75
N ARG A 149 -0.05 -28.59 5.61
CA ARG A 149 0.78 -27.40 5.49
C ARG A 149 0.01 -26.18 5.97
N ASP A 150 0.74 -25.11 6.22
CA ASP A 150 0.19 -23.78 6.46
C ASP A 150 -0.87 -23.41 5.41
N VAL A 151 -1.93 -22.77 5.87
CA VAL A 151 -3.04 -22.33 5.01
C VAL A 151 -2.99 -20.82 4.85
N ILE A 152 -2.99 -20.33 3.61
CA ILE A 152 -3.16 -18.91 3.31
C ILE A 152 -4.54 -18.72 2.69
N ARG A 153 -5.39 -17.94 3.37
CA ARG A 153 -6.79 -17.76 3.00
C ARG A 153 -7.20 -16.29 3.07
N ASN A 154 -7.95 -15.83 2.07
CA ASN A 154 -8.44 -14.45 1.94
C ASN A 154 -9.92 -14.41 2.25
N PHE A 155 -10.31 -13.59 3.22
CA PHE A 155 -11.71 -13.40 3.62
C PHE A 155 -12.19 -12.02 3.16
N VAL A 156 -13.36 -11.98 2.52
CA VAL A 156 -13.93 -10.76 1.95
C VAL A 156 -15.05 -10.26 2.84
N ILE A 157 -14.99 -8.98 3.19
CA ILE A 157 -15.95 -8.32 4.07
C ILE A 157 -16.50 -7.09 3.35
N PRO A 158 -17.77 -7.12 2.92
CA PRO A 158 -18.42 -5.94 2.39
C PRO A 158 -18.54 -4.87 3.48
N LEU A 159 -18.00 -3.67 3.22
CA LEU A 159 -18.08 -2.57 4.18
C LEU A 159 -19.40 -1.80 3.98
N PRO A 160 -20.28 -1.69 5.00
CA PRO A 160 -21.60 -1.06 4.92
C PRO A 160 -21.49 0.47 5.02
N VAL A 161 -20.78 1.07 4.07
CA VAL A 161 -20.50 2.51 4.05
C VAL A 161 -21.33 3.15 2.94
N SER A 162 -22.10 4.19 3.28
CA SER A 162 -23.00 4.89 2.36
C SER A 162 -22.43 6.19 1.80
N GLU A 163 -21.40 6.75 2.41
CA GLU A 163 -20.76 8.01 2.03
C GLU A 163 -19.24 7.91 2.12
N ILE A 164 -18.51 8.80 1.45
CA ILE A 164 -17.05 8.81 1.51
C ILE A 164 -16.64 9.20 2.94
N SER A 165 -15.74 8.40 3.52
CA SER A 165 -15.16 8.66 4.84
C SER A 165 -13.66 8.36 4.81
N TRP A 166 -12.94 8.81 5.84
CA TRP A 166 -11.50 8.54 5.96
C TRP A 166 -11.24 7.68 7.18
N VAL A 167 -10.45 6.62 7.02
CA VAL A 167 -10.12 5.71 8.11
C VAL A 167 -8.78 6.12 8.67
N SER A 168 -8.79 6.55 9.93
CA SER A 168 -7.60 6.94 10.69
C SER A 168 -7.00 5.80 11.50
N THR A 169 -7.73 4.71 11.76
CA THR A 169 -7.15 3.56 12.48
C THR A 169 -7.86 2.28 12.09
N VAL A 170 -7.10 1.21 11.94
CA VAL A 170 -7.60 -0.15 11.75
C VAL A 170 -7.07 -1.03 12.88
N THR A 171 -7.95 -1.73 13.56
CA THR A 171 -7.61 -2.73 14.56
C THR A 171 -8.16 -4.07 14.12
N PHE A 172 -7.30 -5.08 14.06
CA PHE A 172 -7.66 -6.46 13.76
C PHE A 172 -7.57 -7.29 15.04
N VAL A 173 -8.60 -8.09 15.32
CA VAL A 173 -8.67 -8.93 16.51
C VAL A 173 -9.05 -10.35 16.11
N PRO A 174 -8.11 -11.32 16.12
CA PRO A 174 -8.44 -12.72 15.87
C PRO A 174 -9.26 -13.30 17.04
N LYS A 175 -10.29 -14.11 16.74
CA LYS A 175 -11.06 -14.85 17.76
C LYS A 175 -10.31 -16.08 18.27
N ASN A 176 -9.46 -16.66 17.42
CA ASN A 176 -8.59 -17.78 17.78
C ASN A 176 -7.14 -17.41 17.41
N PRO A 177 -6.45 -16.59 18.23
CA PRO A 177 -5.12 -16.13 17.90
C PRO A 177 -4.10 -17.28 17.74
N LYS A 178 -4.33 -18.44 18.38
CA LYS A 178 -3.37 -19.57 18.42
C LYS A 178 -3.00 -20.12 17.06
N VAL A 179 -3.90 -19.99 16.09
CA VAL A 179 -3.71 -20.52 14.73
C VAL A 179 -3.46 -19.43 13.70
N VAL A 180 -3.50 -18.15 14.09
CA VAL A 180 -3.26 -17.01 13.18
C VAL A 180 -1.83 -16.53 13.35
N GLN A 181 -1.00 -16.75 12.34
CA GLN A 181 0.40 -16.32 12.35
C GLN A 181 0.54 -14.83 12.03
N HIS A 182 -0.14 -14.38 10.98
CA HIS A 182 -0.26 -12.96 10.64
C HIS A 182 -1.51 -12.72 9.80
N ALA A 183 -1.93 -11.45 9.74
CA ALA A 183 -2.97 -10.97 8.85
C ALA A 183 -2.44 -9.84 7.97
N THR A 184 -2.82 -9.82 6.70
CA THR A 184 -2.64 -8.68 5.79
C THR A 184 -4.02 -8.14 5.41
N ILE A 185 -4.17 -6.82 5.37
CA ILE A 185 -5.45 -6.15 5.12
C ILE A 185 -5.34 -5.34 3.83
N TRP A 186 -6.25 -5.61 2.89
CA TRP A 186 -6.38 -4.90 1.62
C TRP A 186 -7.79 -4.36 1.43
N ILE A 187 -7.95 -3.49 0.43
CA ILE A 187 -9.25 -3.04 -0.06
C ILE A 187 -9.44 -3.47 -1.51
N ASP A 188 -10.64 -3.92 -1.85
CA ASP A 188 -11.08 -4.15 -3.21
C ASP A 188 -12.28 -3.27 -3.51
N ARG A 189 -12.19 -2.48 -4.57
CA ARG A 189 -13.22 -1.54 -4.97
C ARG A 189 -14.10 -2.07 -6.12
N THR A 190 -13.75 -3.18 -6.78
CA THR A 190 -14.38 -3.67 -8.03
C THR A 190 -15.15 -4.99 -7.88
N LYS A 191 -15.40 -5.43 -6.64
CA LYS A 191 -16.03 -6.72 -6.27
C LYS A 191 -15.30 -7.98 -6.79
N ALA A 192 -14.07 -7.85 -7.27
CA ALA A 192 -13.34 -8.97 -7.85
C ALA A 192 -13.05 -10.07 -6.83
N SER A 193 -12.69 -9.69 -5.62
CA SER A 193 -12.43 -10.60 -4.50
C SER A 193 -13.70 -11.31 -4.05
N GLN A 194 -14.85 -10.62 -4.04
CA GLN A 194 -16.13 -11.25 -3.71
C GLN A 194 -16.48 -12.35 -4.73
N ARG A 195 -16.27 -12.11 -6.03
CA ARG A 195 -16.48 -13.15 -7.06
C ARG A 195 -15.62 -14.39 -6.83
N LEU A 196 -14.34 -14.21 -6.47
CA LEU A 196 -13.47 -15.35 -6.14
C LEU A 196 -13.93 -16.10 -4.89
N ALA A 197 -14.44 -15.38 -3.88
CA ALA A 197 -15.00 -15.99 -2.69
C ALA A 197 -16.29 -16.77 -3.01
N ASP A 198 -17.15 -16.25 -3.90
CA ASP A 198 -18.40 -16.91 -4.31
C ASP A 198 -18.16 -18.18 -5.15
N GLU A 199 -17.01 -18.29 -5.82
CA GLU A 199 -16.58 -19.47 -6.57
C GLU A 199 -16.03 -20.59 -5.66
N ASP A 200 -15.55 -20.25 -4.46
CA ASP A 200 -14.97 -21.20 -3.50
C ASP A 200 -16.07 -21.78 -2.60
N PRO A 201 -16.14 -23.12 -2.41
CA PRO A 201 -17.17 -23.73 -1.57
C PRO A 201 -16.96 -23.51 -0.06
N GLU A 202 -15.79 -23.01 0.35
CA GLU A 202 -15.47 -22.68 1.74
C GLU A 202 -15.41 -21.15 1.93
N PRO A 203 -15.57 -20.61 3.16
CA PRO A 203 -15.59 -19.16 3.38
C PRO A 203 -14.33 -18.44 2.85
N GLY A 204 -14.47 -17.47 1.95
CA GLY A 204 -13.33 -16.78 1.34
C GLY A 204 -12.62 -17.62 0.28
N PHE A 205 -11.39 -17.30 -0.11
CA PHE A 205 -10.68 -18.02 -1.17
C PHE A 205 -9.18 -18.19 -0.88
N SER A 206 -8.57 -19.23 -1.44
CA SER A 206 -7.15 -19.55 -1.20
C SER A 206 -6.17 -18.71 -2.04
N GLY A 207 -4.96 -18.46 -1.53
CA GLY A 207 -3.85 -17.88 -2.29
C GLY A 207 -3.13 -16.70 -1.60
N MET A 208 -1.82 -16.60 -1.82
CA MET A 208 -0.97 -15.52 -1.27
C MET A 208 -1.04 -14.22 -2.07
N ASP A 209 -1.12 -14.34 -3.40
CA ASP A 209 -1.54 -13.26 -4.28
C ASP A 209 -3.05 -13.45 -4.46
N PRO A 210 -3.89 -12.46 -4.11
CA PRO A 210 -5.33 -12.64 -4.13
C PRO A 210 -5.84 -12.83 -5.56
N ARG A 211 -5.02 -12.54 -6.60
CA ARG A 211 -5.43 -12.59 -8.02
C ARG A 211 -6.69 -11.76 -8.29
N SER A 212 -6.98 -10.82 -7.41
CA SER A 212 -8.10 -9.88 -7.47
C SER A 212 -7.56 -8.46 -7.69
N ASN A 213 -8.46 -7.48 -7.67
CA ASN A 213 -8.10 -6.07 -7.70
C ASN A 213 -7.85 -5.50 -6.29
N ALA A 214 -7.63 -6.37 -5.29
CA ALA A 214 -7.32 -5.95 -3.93
C ALA A 214 -5.94 -5.27 -3.86
N MET A 215 -5.87 -4.15 -3.15
CA MET A 215 -4.68 -3.31 -3.05
C MET A 215 -4.44 -2.81 -1.63
N ASP A 216 -3.20 -2.39 -1.35
CA ASP A 216 -2.86 -1.65 -0.13
C ASP A 216 -3.70 -0.36 -0.07
N PRO A 217 -4.43 -0.07 1.03
CA PRO A 217 -5.34 1.08 1.09
C PRO A 217 -4.60 2.42 0.96
N ASP A 218 -4.77 3.08 -0.18
CA ASP A 218 -4.10 4.32 -0.56
C ASP A 218 -2.58 4.31 -0.24
N GLY A 219 -1.91 3.19 -0.49
CA GLY A 219 -0.47 3.04 -0.28
C GLY A 219 -0.04 2.77 1.16
N LEU A 220 -0.96 2.40 2.05
CA LEU A 220 -0.66 2.05 3.45
C LEU A 220 -0.49 0.55 3.66
N PHE A 221 0.61 0.16 4.31
CA PHE A 221 0.81 -1.22 4.75
C PHE A 221 -0.03 -1.52 6.00
N LEU A 222 -1.16 -2.20 5.79
CA LEU A 222 -2.03 -2.68 6.86
C LEU A 222 -1.83 -4.18 7.09
N GLY A 223 -1.53 -4.54 8.32
CA GLY A 223 -1.34 -5.92 8.74
C GLY A 223 -1.33 -6.06 10.25
N TRP A 224 -1.35 -7.30 10.71
CA TRP A 224 -1.34 -7.66 12.12
C TRP A 224 -0.44 -8.87 12.33
N THR A 225 0.35 -8.83 13.39
CA THR A 225 1.16 -9.92 13.93
C THR A 225 0.99 -9.95 15.45
N PRO A 226 1.19 -11.10 16.10
CA PRO A 226 1.15 -11.17 17.56
C PRO A 226 2.08 -10.15 18.23
N GLY A 227 1.53 -9.31 19.10
CA GLY A 227 2.26 -8.27 19.81
C GLY A 227 2.73 -7.09 18.96
N ILE A 228 2.10 -6.87 17.80
CA ILE A 228 2.26 -5.62 17.05
C ILE A 228 1.80 -4.44 17.90
N LYS A 229 2.63 -3.39 18.00
CA LYS A 229 2.20 -2.15 18.64
C LYS A 229 1.10 -1.52 17.77
N PRO A 230 0.00 -1.01 18.34
CA PRO A 230 -1.02 -0.33 17.56
C PRO A 230 -0.37 0.77 16.72
N LYS A 231 -0.48 0.66 15.38
CA LYS A 231 0.02 1.71 14.49
C LYS A 231 -0.75 2.98 14.77
N ARG A 232 -0.05 4.01 15.24
CA ARG A 232 -0.58 5.37 15.31
C ARG A 232 -0.48 5.96 13.92
N PHE A 233 -1.57 5.91 13.16
CA PHE A 233 -1.69 6.76 12.00
C PHE A 233 -1.90 8.19 12.50
N THR A 234 -1.11 9.12 11.98
CA THR A 234 -1.40 10.56 12.14
C THR A 234 -2.57 10.92 11.23
N GLU A 235 -3.16 12.10 11.41
CA GLU A 235 -4.23 12.59 10.51
C GLU A 235 -3.77 12.58 9.03
N ASP A 236 -2.46 12.76 8.78
CA ASP A 236 -1.82 12.65 7.46
C ASP A 236 -1.71 11.23 6.89
N SER A 237 -2.18 10.21 7.61
CA SER A 237 -2.11 8.79 7.22
C SER A 237 -3.47 8.11 7.19
N ALA A 238 -4.55 8.90 7.12
CA ALA A 238 -5.88 8.35 6.88
C ALA A 238 -6.02 7.88 5.42
N TRP A 239 -6.82 6.85 5.18
CA TRP A 239 -7.10 6.35 3.82
C TRP A 239 -8.58 6.43 3.48
N LYS A 240 -8.88 6.57 2.20
CA LYS A 240 -10.22 6.80 1.69
C LYS A 240 -11.03 5.52 1.67
N LEU A 241 -12.14 5.55 2.39
CA LEU A 241 -13.16 4.53 2.38
C LEU A 241 -14.35 5.01 1.54
N VAL A 242 -14.53 4.38 0.38
CA VAL A 242 -15.61 4.71 -0.56
C VAL A 242 -16.74 3.69 -0.46
N PRO A 243 -18.00 4.08 -0.72
CA PRO A 243 -19.11 3.14 -0.77
C PRO A 243 -18.84 1.97 -1.73
N GLY A 244 -19.31 0.78 -1.36
CA GLY A 244 -19.10 -0.44 -2.14
C GLY A 244 -17.72 -1.10 -2.00
N THR A 245 -16.81 -0.54 -1.18
CA THR A 245 -15.51 -1.17 -0.89
C THR A 245 -15.69 -2.48 -0.13
N ASP A 246 -14.97 -3.52 -0.56
CA ASP A 246 -14.76 -4.74 0.20
C ASP A 246 -13.41 -4.67 0.92
N MET A 247 -13.36 -5.11 2.17
CA MET A 247 -12.11 -5.36 2.87
C MET A 247 -11.69 -6.80 2.67
N VAL A 248 -10.45 -7.02 2.25
CA VAL A 248 -9.89 -8.36 2.00
C VAL A 248 -8.84 -8.65 3.07
N ILE A 249 -9.13 -9.61 3.93
CA ILE A 249 -8.27 -10.03 5.04
C ILE A 249 -7.59 -11.34 4.67
N GLN A 250 -6.31 -11.29 4.35
CA GLN A 250 -5.49 -12.48 4.14
C GLN A 250 -4.95 -12.97 5.48
N LEU A 251 -5.26 -14.20 5.86
CA LEU A 251 -4.68 -14.87 7.03
C LEU A 251 -3.70 -15.95 6.59
N HIS A 252 -2.53 -15.97 7.22
CA HIS A 252 -1.62 -17.11 7.23
C HIS A 252 -1.87 -17.90 8.51
N LEU A 253 -2.30 -19.15 8.35
CA LEU A 253 -2.81 -20.02 9.40
C LEU A 253 -1.93 -21.25 9.59
N LEU A 254 -1.65 -21.60 10.85
CA LEU A 254 -0.83 -22.76 11.22
C LEU A 254 -1.70 -23.85 11.88
N PRO A 255 -1.72 -25.08 11.33
CA PRO A 255 -2.42 -26.20 11.95
C PRO A 255 -1.92 -26.50 13.37
N SER A 256 -2.83 -26.72 14.32
CA SER A 256 -2.49 -26.98 15.74
C SER A 256 -2.39 -28.47 16.10
N GLY A 257 -2.67 -29.37 15.15
CA GLY A 257 -2.86 -30.80 15.41
C GLY A 257 -4.30 -31.19 15.73
N GLN A 258 -5.24 -30.24 15.77
CA GLN A 258 -6.69 -30.47 15.89
C GLN A 258 -7.45 -29.49 14.99
N PRO A 259 -8.70 -29.79 14.57
CA PRO A 259 -9.49 -28.84 13.79
C PRO A 259 -9.82 -27.61 14.62
N GLU A 260 -9.54 -26.41 14.10
CA GLU A 260 -9.63 -25.16 14.86
C GLU A 260 -10.57 -24.16 14.17
N PRO A 261 -11.52 -23.56 14.89
CA PRO A 261 -12.34 -22.50 14.33
C PRO A 261 -11.51 -21.23 14.14
N VAL A 262 -11.62 -20.64 12.96
CA VAL A 262 -10.99 -19.38 12.57
C VAL A 262 -12.07 -18.32 12.38
N GLY A 263 -11.88 -17.20 13.05
CA GLY A 263 -12.71 -16.01 12.95
C GLY A 263 -11.98 -14.80 13.49
N PHE A 264 -12.47 -13.61 13.17
CA PHE A 264 -11.86 -12.36 13.60
C PHE A 264 -12.87 -11.21 13.63
N LYS A 265 -12.45 -10.10 14.23
CA LYS A 265 -13.12 -8.79 14.20
C LYS A 265 -12.19 -7.74 13.60
N VAL A 266 -12.76 -6.76 12.93
CA VAL A 266 -12.08 -5.55 12.47
C VAL A 266 -12.80 -4.34 13.02
N GLN A 267 -12.04 -3.40 13.55
CA GLN A 267 -12.54 -2.15 14.12
C GLN A 267 -11.90 -0.98 13.39
N LEU A 268 -12.70 -0.05 12.90
CA LEU A 268 -12.25 1.15 12.21
C LEU A 268 -12.57 2.39 13.03
N LYS A 269 -11.62 3.32 13.04
CA LYS A 269 -11.86 4.70 13.48
C LYS A 269 -11.90 5.60 12.25
N LEU A 270 -12.94 6.41 12.16
CA LEU A 270 -13.14 7.36 11.08
C LEU A 270 -12.60 8.75 11.46
N THR A 271 -12.38 9.56 10.44
CA THR A 271 -12.05 10.98 10.52
C THR A 271 -12.66 11.68 9.32
N ASP A 272 -12.97 12.97 9.48
CA ASP A 272 -13.44 13.82 8.38
C ASP A 272 -12.26 14.49 7.64
N HIS A 273 -11.03 14.22 8.09
CA HIS A 273 -9.81 14.80 7.53
C HIS A 273 -9.19 13.91 6.45
N ALA A 274 -9.18 14.42 5.21
CA ALA A 274 -8.44 13.83 4.10
C ALA A 274 -6.93 14.10 4.24
N PRO A 275 -6.05 13.14 3.93
CA PRO A 275 -4.62 13.39 3.81
C PRO A 275 -4.35 14.32 2.62
N ALA A 276 -3.37 15.21 2.76
CA ALA A 276 -2.98 16.12 1.69
C ALA A 276 -2.35 15.39 0.48
N VAL A 277 -1.57 14.33 0.73
CA VAL A 277 -0.92 13.51 -0.30
C VAL A 277 -0.90 12.05 0.16
N SER A 278 -1.24 11.12 -0.72
CA SER A 278 -1.20 9.69 -0.43
C SER A 278 0.22 9.12 -0.62
N PRO A 279 0.61 8.11 0.17
CA PRO A 279 1.87 7.41 -0.03
C PRO A 279 1.98 6.71 -1.39
N THR A 280 3.21 6.57 -1.89
CA THR A 280 3.54 5.71 -3.05
C THR A 280 4.20 4.43 -2.58
N ILE A 281 3.83 3.30 -3.17
CA ILE A 281 4.52 2.01 -2.96
C ILE A 281 5.41 1.69 -4.17
N LEU A 282 6.70 1.52 -3.91
CA LEU A 282 7.65 0.89 -4.83
C LEU A 282 7.78 -0.59 -4.49
N ARG A 283 7.68 -1.47 -5.48
CA ARG A 283 8.02 -2.89 -5.35
C ARG A 283 9.36 -3.17 -6.02
N MET A 284 10.36 -3.60 -5.25
CA MET A 284 11.66 -4.07 -5.72
C MET A 284 11.76 -5.59 -5.58
N GLY A 285 12.54 -6.22 -6.45
CA GLY A 285 12.70 -7.68 -6.53
C GLY A 285 12.64 -8.16 -7.97
N THR A 286 12.88 -9.46 -8.17
CA THR A 286 12.78 -10.09 -9.49
C THR A 286 11.86 -11.31 -9.44
N GLN A 287 11.27 -11.62 -10.59
CA GLN A 287 10.32 -12.72 -10.75
C GLN A 287 10.71 -13.69 -11.86
N SER A 288 11.83 -13.45 -12.55
CA SER A 288 12.21 -14.20 -13.75
C SER A 288 13.38 -15.17 -13.55
N LEU A 289 13.94 -15.25 -12.34
CA LEU A 289 15.09 -16.09 -12.05
C LEU A 289 14.68 -17.44 -11.47
N THR A 290 15.47 -18.46 -11.75
CA THR A 290 15.40 -19.76 -11.07
C THR A 290 16.56 -19.88 -10.11
N ILE A 291 16.26 -20.19 -8.85
CA ILE A 291 17.25 -20.43 -7.81
C ILE A 291 17.76 -21.87 -7.97
N PRO A 292 19.05 -22.09 -8.31
CA PRO A 292 19.57 -23.41 -8.64
C PRO A 292 19.78 -24.28 -7.39
N ALA A 293 19.41 -25.56 -7.47
CA ALA A 293 19.56 -26.52 -6.39
C ALA A 293 21.02 -26.64 -5.91
N GLU A 294 21.20 -26.92 -4.61
CA GLU A 294 22.51 -27.23 -3.98
C GLU A 294 23.55 -26.10 -4.00
N GLN A 295 23.28 -24.96 -4.64
CA GLN A 295 24.12 -23.78 -4.57
C GLN A 295 23.90 -23.07 -3.23
N ARG A 296 24.95 -22.44 -2.70
CA ARG A 296 24.86 -21.63 -1.47
C ARG A 296 25.04 -20.17 -1.79
N ASP A 297 24.41 -19.33 -0.97
CA ASP A 297 24.53 -17.88 -0.99
C ASP A 297 24.30 -17.32 -2.42
N VAL A 298 23.25 -17.80 -3.08
CA VAL A 298 22.83 -17.29 -4.39
C VAL A 298 22.33 -15.86 -4.19
N VAL A 299 23.03 -14.89 -4.78
CA VAL A 299 22.69 -13.47 -4.63
C VAL A 299 21.84 -13.03 -5.80
N VAL A 300 20.69 -12.42 -5.48
CA VAL A 300 19.81 -11.75 -6.42
C VAL A 300 19.75 -10.28 -6.05
N GLU A 301 19.98 -9.41 -7.03
CA GLU A 301 20.02 -7.97 -6.82
C GLU A 301 18.99 -7.26 -7.70
N ASP A 302 18.36 -6.22 -7.15
CA ASP A 302 17.51 -5.29 -7.89
C ASP A 302 17.85 -3.84 -7.53
N ARG A 303 17.68 -2.92 -8.48
CA ARG A 303 18.01 -1.50 -8.32
C ARG A 303 16.89 -0.59 -8.77
N PHE A 304 16.82 0.59 -8.16
CA PHE A 304 15.92 1.66 -8.56
C PHE A 304 16.53 3.03 -8.24
N GLU A 305 16.52 3.93 -9.23
CA GLU A 305 16.98 5.32 -9.06
C GLU A 305 15.76 6.22 -8.82
N LEU A 306 15.79 7.02 -7.76
CA LEU A 306 14.69 7.91 -7.40
C LEU A 306 14.58 9.06 -8.41
N PRO A 307 13.43 9.24 -9.09
CA PRO A 307 13.25 10.33 -10.05
C PRO A 307 12.99 11.69 -9.39
N VAL A 308 12.63 11.70 -8.10
CA VAL A 308 12.24 12.89 -7.34
C VAL A 308 12.81 12.84 -5.93
N HIS A 309 12.85 13.99 -5.27
CA HIS A 309 13.05 14.06 -3.83
C HIS A 309 11.83 13.47 -3.12
N THR A 310 12.04 12.64 -2.11
CA THR A 310 10.95 11.98 -1.39
C THR A 310 11.44 11.50 -0.02
N ARG A 311 10.54 10.95 0.81
CA ARG A 311 10.86 10.42 2.13
C ARG A 311 10.43 8.97 2.24
N ILE A 312 11.34 8.08 2.64
CA ILE A 312 10.96 6.70 2.98
C ILE A 312 10.29 6.69 4.36
N ALA A 313 9.16 6.00 4.49
CA ALA A 313 8.47 5.84 5.77
C ALA A 313 8.50 4.41 6.30
N ALA A 314 8.35 3.41 5.43
CA ALA A 314 8.27 2.02 5.86
C ALA A 314 8.74 1.05 4.78
N PHE A 315 9.11 -0.15 5.22
CA PHE A 315 9.47 -1.27 4.39
C PHE A 315 8.56 -2.46 4.71
N LEU A 316 8.25 -3.27 3.71
CA LEU A 316 7.52 -4.52 3.87
C LEU A 316 8.21 -5.59 3.02
N PRO A 317 9.17 -6.32 3.61
CA PRO A 317 9.84 -7.44 2.95
C PRO A 317 8.90 -8.64 2.87
N ARG A 318 8.93 -9.35 1.74
CA ARG A 318 8.22 -10.61 1.53
C ARG A 318 9.13 -11.60 0.84
N ALA A 319 9.32 -12.75 1.46
CA ALA A 319 10.08 -13.86 0.90
C ALA A 319 9.54 -15.22 1.39
N ARG A 320 10.00 -16.35 0.83
CA ARG A 320 9.69 -17.69 1.37
C ARG A 320 10.96 -18.41 1.84
N TYR A 321 10.95 -19.73 1.70
CA TYR A 321 11.73 -20.69 2.48
C TYR A 321 13.23 -20.63 2.19
N LEU A 322 13.64 -20.22 0.98
CA LEU A 322 15.02 -20.28 0.54
C LEU A 322 15.79 -18.99 0.80
N VAL A 323 15.10 -17.87 1.05
CA VAL A 323 15.78 -16.63 1.42
C VAL A 323 16.39 -16.78 2.80
N LYS A 324 17.68 -16.52 2.88
CA LYS A 324 18.46 -16.51 4.12
C LYS A 324 18.61 -15.09 4.65
N ARG A 325 18.79 -14.12 3.76
CA ARG A 325 19.03 -12.72 4.14
C ARG A 325 18.52 -11.73 3.11
N ILE A 326 18.04 -10.58 3.58
CA ILE A 326 17.63 -9.43 2.77
C ILE A 326 18.41 -8.20 3.24
N GLU A 327 19.01 -7.48 2.29
CA GLU A 327 19.75 -6.24 2.53
C GLU A 327 19.21 -5.14 1.60
N LEU A 328 19.00 -3.93 2.12
CA LEU A 328 18.56 -2.78 1.35
C LEU A 328 19.42 -1.56 1.70
N ASN A 329 20.08 -0.98 0.69
CA ASN A 329 20.93 0.20 0.86
C ASN A 329 20.54 1.31 -0.11
N ALA A 330 20.80 2.56 0.26
CA ALA A 330 20.68 3.73 -0.61
C ALA A 330 22.06 4.35 -0.87
N LEU A 331 22.41 4.54 -2.14
CA LEU A 331 23.57 5.32 -2.57
C LEU A 331 23.08 6.71 -3.01
N THR A 332 23.39 7.73 -2.23
CA THR A 332 23.01 9.12 -2.53
C THR A 332 23.87 9.74 -3.64
N PRO A 333 23.41 10.80 -4.33
CA PRO A 333 24.17 11.47 -5.38
C PRO A 333 25.55 12.00 -4.94
N ASN A 334 25.71 12.31 -3.65
CA ASN A 334 26.99 12.77 -3.09
C ASN A 334 27.97 11.63 -2.75
N GLY A 335 27.58 10.37 -2.96
CA GLY A 335 28.39 9.18 -2.73
C GLY A 335 28.24 8.55 -1.34
N ALA A 336 27.40 9.10 -0.44
CA ALA A 336 27.12 8.47 0.84
C ALA A 336 26.24 7.22 0.66
N VAL A 337 26.61 6.14 1.35
CA VAL A 337 25.84 4.90 1.44
C VAL A 337 25.09 4.88 2.76
N ILE A 338 23.77 4.69 2.71
CA ILE A 338 22.90 4.56 3.87
C ILE A 338 22.42 3.12 3.92
N ASP A 339 22.66 2.43 5.04
CA ASP A 339 22.13 1.10 5.30
C ASP A 339 20.68 1.24 5.79
N LEU A 340 19.72 0.84 4.95
CA LEU A 340 18.30 1.05 5.21
C LEU A 340 17.66 -0.11 5.95
N LEU A 341 18.04 -1.35 5.63
CA LEU A 341 17.44 -2.53 6.23
C LEU A 341 18.34 -3.75 6.06
N HIS A 342 18.55 -4.48 7.16
CA HIS A 342 19.25 -5.76 7.18
C HIS A 342 18.41 -6.79 7.94
N LEU A 343 18.12 -7.92 7.30
CA LEU A 343 17.29 -8.98 7.85
C LEU A 343 17.90 -10.35 7.60
N ASP A 344 18.26 -11.06 8.65
CA ASP A 344 18.34 -12.52 8.61
C ASP A 344 16.90 -13.06 8.55
N TRP A 345 16.52 -13.58 7.38
CA TRP A 345 15.12 -13.83 7.03
C TRP A 345 14.49 -14.93 7.89
N ASN A 346 13.28 -14.66 8.38
CA ASN A 346 12.48 -15.60 9.13
C ASN A 346 11.02 -15.54 8.64
N LEU A 347 10.52 -16.63 8.06
CA LEU A 347 9.17 -16.72 7.52
C LEU A 347 8.08 -16.44 8.57
N ASN A 348 8.39 -16.63 9.85
CA ASN A 348 7.47 -16.37 10.95
C ASN A 348 7.30 -14.87 11.25
N TRP A 349 8.17 -14.02 10.72
CA TRP A 349 8.19 -12.57 10.97
C TRP A 349 8.08 -11.79 9.65
N GLN A 350 6.86 -11.76 9.11
CA GLN A 350 6.51 -11.04 7.88
C GLN A 350 5.67 -9.80 8.21
N GLU A 351 6.27 -8.83 8.90
CA GLU A 351 5.61 -7.58 9.28
C GLU A 351 6.20 -6.34 8.57
N PRO A 352 5.46 -5.23 8.50
CA PRO A 352 6.01 -3.96 8.04
C PRO A 352 6.97 -3.37 9.08
N TYR A 353 8.08 -2.79 8.62
CA TYR A 353 9.06 -2.07 9.41
C TYR A 353 8.91 -0.57 9.18
N THR A 354 8.46 0.16 10.18
CA THR A 354 8.16 1.60 10.12
C THR A 354 9.32 2.39 10.72
N LEU A 355 9.84 3.38 9.97
CA LEU A 355 10.87 4.27 10.48
C LEU A 355 10.31 5.19 11.58
N VAL A 356 11.06 5.34 12.68
CA VAL A 356 10.72 6.28 13.76
C VAL A 356 10.62 7.71 13.24
N SER A 357 11.48 8.07 12.29
CA SER A 357 11.41 9.32 11.55
C SER A 357 11.58 9.01 10.06
N PRO A 358 10.63 9.41 9.19
CA PRO A 358 10.78 9.16 7.76
C PRO A 358 12.06 9.81 7.22
N LEU A 359 12.79 9.06 6.39
CA LEU A 359 14.12 9.40 5.92
C LEU A 359 14.05 10.18 4.59
N PRO A 360 14.47 11.46 4.53
CA PRO A 360 14.53 12.21 3.28
C PRO A 360 15.64 11.70 2.36
N LEU A 361 15.33 11.55 1.08
CA LEU A 361 16.26 11.14 0.03
C LEU A 361 16.16 12.07 -1.18
N GLU A 362 17.30 12.38 -1.77
CA GLU A 362 17.42 13.25 -2.95
C GLU A 362 17.11 12.47 -4.24
N ALA A 363 16.60 13.18 -5.26
CA ALA A 363 16.50 12.64 -6.62
C ALA A 363 17.89 12.18 -7.09
N GLY A 364 17.94 11.06 -7.83
CA GLY A 364 19.19 10.40 -8.23
C GLY A 364 19.78 9.46 -7.18
N THR A 365 19.17 9.33 -5.99
CA THR A 365 19.54 8.27 -5.03
C THR A 365 19.22 6.90 -5.63
N VAL A 366 20.19 5.98 -5.58
CA VAL A 366 20.03 4.60 -6.07
C VAL A 366 19.79 3.65 -4.91
N LEU A 367 18.59 3.08 -4.86
CA LEU A 367 18.23 1.99 -3.97
C LEU A 367 18.73 0.67 -4.55
N THR A 368 19.35 -0.17 -3.70
CA THR A 368 19.83 -1.50 -4.07
C THR A 368 19.30 -2.53 -3.07
N LEU A 369 18.44 -3.43 -3.55
CA LEU A 369 17.95 -4.59 -2.83
C LEU A 369 18.84 -5.78 -3.16
N LYS A 370 19.32 -6.50 -2.14
CA LYS A 370 19.99 -7.79 -2.28
C LYS A 370 19.27 -8.85 -1.46
N ALA A 371 18.94 -9.95 -2.12
CA ALA A 371 18.40 -11.14 -1.50
C ALA A 371 19.39 -12.28 -1.66
N ILE A 372 19.70 -12.96 -0.55
CA ILE A 372 20.66 -14.05 -0.50
C ILE A 372 19.89 -15.33 -0.21
N PHE A 373 19.96 -16.31 -1.11
CA PHE A 373 19.25 -17.58 -1.02
C PHE A 373 20.20 -18.72 -0.66
N ASP A 374 19.73 -19.71 0.10
CA ASP A 374 20.43 -20.97 0.36
C ASP A 374 19.52 -22.18 0.00
N PRO A 375 19.47 -22.58 -1.28
CA PRO A 375 18.75 -23.77 -1.73
C PRO A 375 19.47 -25.08 -1.40
N SER A 376 20.52 -25.09 -0.56
CA SER A 376 21.24 -26.34 -0.26
C SER A 376 20.44 -27.25 0.66
N GLY A 377 20.66 -28.57 0.54
CA GLY A 377 19.98 -29.57 1.39
C GLY A 377 20.41 -29.51 2.86
N ARG A 378 21.38 -28.65 3.19
CA ARG A 378 21.83 -28.40 4.57
C ARG A 378 21.15 -27.19 5.20
N TYR A 379 20.47 -26.36 4.42
CA TYR A 379 19.71 -25.24 4.95
C TYR A 379 18.41 -25.76 5.52
N THR A 380 18.21 -25.58 6.83
CA THR A 380 17.10 -26.20 7.57
C THR A 380 15.72 -25.71 7.13
N SER A 381 15.65 -24.51 6.55
CA SER A 381 14.41 -23.95 6.03
C SER A 381 14.05 -24.46 4.64
N ASN A 382 14.96 -25.14 3.93
CA ASN A 382 14.65 -25.70 2.62
C ASN A 382 13.68 -26.89 2.75
N ALA A 383 12.45 -26.69 2.28
CA ALA A 383 11.38 -27.68 2.32
C ALA A 383 11.57 -28.85 1.33
N HIS A 384 12.51 -28.75 0.38
CA HIS A 384 12.75 -29.77 -0.64
C HIS A 384 13.89 -30.70 -0.25
N GLN A 385 13.57 -31.98 -0.06
CA GLN A 385 14.56 -33.04 0.12
C GLN A 385 14.31 -34.19 -0.87
N PRO A 386 15.19 -34.43 -1.86
CA PRO A 386 16.40 -33.65 -2.16
C PRO A 386 16.09 -32.23 -2.67
N PRO A 387 17.05 -31.28 -2.61
CA PRO A 387 16.91 -29.96 -3.19
C PRO A 387 16.59 -29.98 -4.68
N ILE A 388 15.79 -29.02 -5.12
CA ILE A 388 15.40 -28.83 -6.52
C ILE A 388 15.64 -27.39 -6.94
N ASP A 389 15.67 -27.16 -8.26
CA ASP A 389 15.63 -25.81 -8.81
C ASP A 389 14.26 -25.20 -8.50
N VAL A 390 14.26 -24.01 -7.88
CA VAL A 390 13.02 -23.34 -7.49
C VAL A 390 12.90 -22.03 -8.26
N PRO A 391 11.88 -21.88 -9.13
CA PRO A 391 11.66 -20.64 -9.83
C PRO A 391 11.15 -19.55 -8.88
N LEU A 392 11.48 -18.30 -9.16
CA LEU A 392 10.74 -17.18 -8.59
C LEU A 392 9.38 -17.08 -9.30
N GLY A 393 8.31 -16.86 -8.53
CA GLY A 393 6.96 -16.80 -9.10
C GLY A 393 5.81 -16.79 -8.08
N PRO A 394 4.57 -16.63 -8.57
CA PRO A 394 3.41 -16.40 -7.72
C PRO A 394 2.83 -17.68 -7.10
N TYR A 395 3.15 -18.88 -7.61
CA TYR A 395 2.53 -20.13 -7.12
C TYR A 395 3.13 -20.58 -5.81
N ALA A 396 2.40 -21.32 -4.98
CA ALA A 396 2.87 -21.78 -3.66
C ALA A 396 4.16 -22.64 -3.69
N SER A 397 4.46 -23.29 -4.81
CA SER A 397 5.69 -24.06 -5.04
C SER A 397 6.89 -23.20 -5.44
N ASP A 398 6.64 -21.97 -5.87
CA ASP A 398 7.68 -21.05 -6.31
C ASP A 398 8.31 -20.37 -5.09
N GLU A 399 9.42 -19.67 -5.31
CA GLU A 399 10.00 -18.75 -4.34
C GLU A 399 9.52 -17.32 -4.65
N ILE A 400 9.48 -16.45 -3.65
CA ILE A 400 9.30 -15.00 -3.86
C ILE A 400 10.38 -14.26 -3.10
N CYS A 401 10.77 -13.11 -3.62
CA CYS A 401 11.49 -12.12 -2.83
C CYS A 401 11.16 -10.75 -3.39
N ASP A 402 10.33 -10.02 -2.66
CA ASP A 402 10.06 -8.62 -2.95
C ASP A 402 10.18 -7.74 -1.71
N MET A 403 10.63 -6.52 -1.96
CA MET A 403 10.69 -5.45 -0.99
C MET A 403 9.68 -4.39 -1.42
N ARG A 404 8.64 -4.16 -0.62
CA ARG A 404 7.77 -3.01 -0.80
C ARG A 404 8.30 -1.85 0.05
N ILE A 405 8.45 -0.68 -0.56
CA ILE A 405 8.94 0.53 0.10
C ILE A 405 7.86 1.59 0.01
N GLN A 406 7.46 2.14 1.15
CA GLN A 406 6.48 3.20 1.26
C GLN A 406 7.19 4.56 1.28
N PHE A 407 6.76 5.44 0.37
CA PHE A 407 7.24 6.80 0.23
C PHE A 407 6.16 7.80 0.62
N LEU A 408 6.58 8.85 1.33
CA LEU A 408 5.78 10.03 1.64
C LEU A 408 6.24 11.21 0.79
N HIS A 409 5.31 12.11 0.49
CA HIS A 409 5.51 13.19 -0.46
C HIS A 409 5.05 14.51 0.13
N GLU A 410 5.77 15.57 -0.24
CA GLU A 410 5.36 16.94 0.08
C GLU A 410 4.47 17.54 -1.02
N ARG A 411 4.56 17.02 -2.25
CA ARG A 411 3.88 17.55 -3.43
C ARG A 411 3.22 16.44 -4.23
N VAL A 412 2.00 16.69 -4.69
CA VAL A 412 1.25 15.81 -5.60
C VAL A 412 2.02 15.55 -6.91
N SER A 413 2.76 16.56 -7.41
CA SER A 413 3.59 16.40 -8.62
C SER A 413 4.67 15.32 -8.45
N ASP A 414 5.30 15.28 -7.29
CA ASP A 414 6.40 14.34 -7.01
C ASP A 414 5.85 12.93 -6.82
N GLN A 415 4.70 12.80 -6.14
CA GLN A 415 3.93 11.56 -6.06
C GLN A 415 3.63 11.00 -7.46
N GLN A 416 3.06 11.81 -8.36
CA GLN A 416 2.69 11.36 -9.71
C GLN A 416 3.90 10.93 -10.56
N ILE A 417 5.07 11.54 -10.36
CA ILE A 417 6.31 11.12 -11.04
C ILE A 417 6.79 9.79 -10.47
N LEU A 418 6.82 9.63 -9.14
CA LEU A 418 7.26 8.39 -8.52
C LEU A 418 6.31 7.22 -8.81
N ASP A 419 4.99 7.43 -8.75
CA ASP A 419 3.97 6.42 -9.07
C ASP A 419 4.15 5.88 -10.49
N ARG A 420 4.39 6.76 -11.47
CA ARG A 420 4.65 6.36 -12.86
C ARG A 420 5.93 5.52 -12.97
N ALA A 421 7.00 5.94 -12.31
CA ALA A 421 8.27 5.21 -12.33
C ALA A 421 8.16 3.84 -11.64
N ALA A 422 7.49 3.78 -10.48
CA ALA A 422 7.24 2.55 -9.73
C ALA A 422 6.36 1.58 -10.52
N THR A 423 5.28 2.08 -11.13
CA THR A 423 4.38 1.29 -11.99
C THR A 423 5.11 0.73 -13.21
N ALA A 424 5.93 1.55 -13.87
CA ALA A 424 6.70 1.12 -15.03
C ALA A 424 7.66 -0.02 -14.67
N LYS A 425 8.42 0.14 -13.57
CA LYS A 425 9.31 -0.91 -13.05
C LYS A 425 8.55 -2.17 -12.68
N HIS A 426 7.46 -2.05 -11.92
CA HIS A 426 6.67 -3.20 -11.51
C HIS A 426 6.13 -3.97 -12.72
N THR A 427 5.65 -3.25 -13.75
CA THR A 427 5.16 -3.84 -15.00
C THR A 427 6.26 -4.61 -15.72
N ASP A 428 7.47 -4.06 -15.83
CA ASP A 428 8.59 -4.74 -16.49
C ASP A 428 9.03 -6.01 -15.75
N THR A 429 9.17 -5.93 -14.42
CA THR A 429 9.47 -7.12 -13.59
C THR A 429 8.39 -8.18 -13.72
N ARG A 430 7.11 -7.77 -13.72
CA ARG A 430 5.97 -8.69 -13.83
C ARG A 430 5.93 -9.39 -15.20
N ILE A 431 6.16 -8.65 -16.29
CA ILE A 431 6.25 -9.23 -17.65
C ILE A 431 7.34 -10.31 -17.70
N ALA A 432 8.54 -10.02 -17.19
CA ALA A 432 9.65 -10.97 -17.18
C ALA A 432 9.30 -12.24 -16.37
N GLY A 433 8.66 -12.08 -15.21
CA GLY A 433 8.22 -13.21 -14.40
C GLY A 433 7.16 -14.08 -15.08
N ILE A 434 6.19 -13.46 -15.76
CA ILE A 434 5.14 -14.19 -16.48
C ILE A 434 5.72 -14.95 -17.69
N TYR A 435 6.69 -14.39 -18.42
CA TYR A 435 7.38 -15.14 -19.47
C TYR A 435 8.06 -16.40 -18.90
N ALA A 436 8.79 -16.28 -17.79
CA ALA A 436 9.42 -17.43 -17.14
C ALA A 436 8.37 -18.48 -16.68
N GLN A 437 7.19 -18.05 -16.23
CA GLN A 437 6.07 -18.93 -15.91
C GLN A 437 5.53 -19.66 -17.14
N LEU A 438 5.35 -18.97 -18.26
CA LEU A 438 4.85 -19.55 -19.51
C LEU A 438 5.88 -20.47 -20.20
N GLU A 439 7.17 -20.28 -19.97
CA GLU A 439 8.19 -21.25 -20.40
C GLU A 439 8.00 -22.60 -19.71
N ARG A 440 7.64 -22.59 -18.43
CA ARG A 440 7.38 -23.81 -17.64
C ARG A 440 6.01 -24.41 -17.94
N ASN A 441 4.99 -23.58 -18.11
CA ASN A 441 3.63 -24.00 -18.43
C ASN A 441 3.03 -23.13 -19.55
N PRO A 442 3.24 -23.49 -20.84
CA PRO A 442 2.78 -22.68 -21.97
C PRO A 442 1.25 -22.58 -22.12
N GLU A 443 0.49 -23.44 -21.44
CA GLU A 443 -0.96 -23.50 -21.47
C GLU A 443 -1.60 -22.96 -20.19
N ASP A 444 -0.86 -22.25 -19.34
CA ASP A 444 -1.47 -21.52 -18.24
C ASP A 444 -2.28 -20.32 -18.77
N ALA A 445 -3.60 -20.52 -18.87
CA ALA A 445 -4.54 -19.50 -19.31
C ALA A 445 -4.47 -18.22 -18.46
N GLN A 446 -4.17 -18.32 -17.16
CA GLN A 446 -4.07 -17.16 -16.27
C GLN A 446 -2.85 -16.33 -16.63
N ALA A 447 -1.66 -16.93 -16.65
CA ALA A 447 -0.43 -16.28 -17.08
C ALA A 447 -0.55 -15.63 -18.46
N LEU A 448 -1.21 -16.31 -19.41
CA LEU A 448 -1.45 -15.74 -20.74
C LEU A 448 -2.29 -14.45 -20.67
N LEU A 449 -3.33 -14.42 -19.86
CA LEU A 449 -4.16 -13.23 -19.68
C LEU A 449 -3.41 -12.11 -18.95
N ASP A 450 -2.65 -12.45 -17.91
CA ASP A 450 -1.88 -11.49 -17.12
C ASP A 450 -0.77 -10.84 -17.95
N LEU A 451 -0.12 -11.61 -18.83
CA LEU A 451 0.87 -11.11 -19.79
C LEU A 451 0.20 -10.22 -20.83
N ALA A 452 -0.96 -10.62 -21.36
CA ALA A 452 -1.71 -9.81 -22.32
C ALA A 452 -2.07 -8.44 -21.75
N LEU A 453 -2.54 -8.40 -20.49
CA LEU A 453 -2.83 -7.15 -19.80
C LEU A 453 -1.57 -6.30 -19.65
N ALA A 454 -0.47 -6.89 -19.19
CA ALA A 454 0.80 -6.19 -19.01
C ALA A 454 1.33 -5.59 -20.33
N LEU A 455 1.35 -6.38 -21.40
CA LEU A 455 1.77 -5.94 -22.73
C LEU A 455 0.81 -4.90 -23.31
N GLY A 456 -0.49 -5.02 -23.05
CA GLY A 456 -1.49 -4.02 -23.40
C GLY A 456 -1.18 -2.65 -22.80
N THR A 457 -0.80 -2.59 -21.51
CA THR A 457 -0.39 -1.33 -20.86
C THR A 457 0.90 -0.74 -21.45
N LYS A 458 1.78 -1.57 -22.00
CA LYS A 458 3.01 -1.13 -22.70
C LYS A 458 2.75 -0.76 -24.18
N GLY A 459 1.53 -0.91 -24.67
CA GLY A 459 1.16 -0.62 -26.06
C GLY A 459 1.44 -1.76 -27.05
N SER A 460 1.87 -2.94 -26.59
CA SER A 460 2.08 -4.14 -27.41
C SER A 460 0.76 -4.86 -27.70
N LEU A 461 -0.18 -4.13 -28.32
CA LEU A 461 -1.60 -4.52 -28.45
C LEU A 461 -1.81 -5.77 -29.32
N ILE A 462 -0.98 -5.99 -30.34
CA ILE A 462 -1.10 -7.15 -31.24
C ILE A 462 -0.75 -8.45 -30.49
N GLU A 463 0.36 -8.46 -29.73
CA GLU A 463 0.76 -9.62 -28.94
C GLU A 463 -0.24 -9.88 -27.82
N ALA A 464 -0.71 -8.82 -27.14
CA ALA A 464 -1.78 -8.92 -26.15
C ALA A 464 -3.06 -9.59 -26.72
N MET A 465 -3.46 -9.22 -27.95
CA MET A 465 -4.61 -9.84 -28.61
C MET A 465 -4.41 -11.34 -28.87
N GLN A 466 -3.21 -11.75 -29.30
CA GLN A 466 -2.89 -13.16 -29.54
C GLN A 466 -2.90 -13.98 -28.24
N LEU A 467 -2.36 -13.42 -27.17
CA LEU A 467 -2.32 -14.06 -25.85
C LEU A 467 -3.72 -14.23 -25.25
N THR A 468 -4.57 -13.21 -25.33
CA THR A 468 -5.98 -13.33 -24.92
C THR A 468 -6.75 -14.36 -25.74
N GLU A 469 -6.51 -14.45 -27.06
CA GLU A 469 -7.11 -15.51 -27.90
C GLU A 469 -6.66 -16.90 -27.46
N LYS A 470 -5.36 -17.06 -27.15
CA LYS A 470 -4.83 -18.33 -26.63
C LYS A 470 -5.45 -18.70 -25.28
N ALA A 471 -5.53 -17.75 -24.36
CA ALA A 471 -6.20 -17.95 -23.06
C ALA A 471 -7.66 -18.38 -23.23
N ARG A 472 -8.40 -17.76 -24.15
CA ARG A 472 -9.81 -18.09 -24.43
C ARG A 472 -9.98 -19.45 -25.12
N LYS A 473 -9.01 -19.91 -25.93
CA LYS A 473 -9.03 -21.28 -26.46
C LYS A 473 -8.96 -22.33 -25.35
N ILE A 474 -8.25 -22.02 -24.27
CA ILE A 474 -8.10 -22.90 -23.10
C ILE A 474 -9.33 -22.78 -22.17
N ARG A 475 -9.81 -21.55 -21.94
CA ARG A 475 -11.02 -21.26 -21.13
C ARG A 475 -12.01 -20.39 -21.94
N PRO A 476 -12.94 -21.00 -22.69
CA PRO A 476 -13.85 -20.26 -23.58
C PRO A 476 -14.83 -19.32 -22.87
N ASP A 477 -15.33 -19.73 -21.70
CA ASP A 477 -16.37 -19.01 -20.94
C ASP A 477 -15.76 -18.21 -19.77
N TRP A 478 -14.66 -17.50 -20.01
CA TRP A 478 -13.97 -16.72 -18.99
C TRP A 478 -14.19 -15.21 -19.20
N PRO A 479 -15.03 -14.55 -18.37
CA PRO A 479 -15.40 -13.13 -18.56
C PRO A 479 -14.19 -12.20 -18.69
N ALA A 480 -13.19 -12.35 -17.83
CA ALA A 480 -12.00 -11.49 -17.83
C ALA A 480 -11.22 -11.55 -19.15
N ALA A 481 -11.08 -12.73 -19.75
CA ALA A 481 -10.41 -12.88 -21.05
C ALA A 481 -11.19 -12.21 -22.18
N ILE A 482 -12.52 -12.37 -22.19
CA ILE A 482 -13.40 -11.77 -23.19
C ILE A 482 -13.40 -10.24 -23.07
N HIS A 483 -13.50 -9.73 -21.83
CA HIS A 483 -13.41 -8.30 -21.53
C HIS A 483 -12.09 -7.71 -22.04
N ASN A 484 -10.96 -8.36 -21.75
CA ASN A 484 -9.65 -7.84 -22.14
C ASN A 484 -9.48 -7.79 -23.66
N GLN A 485 -10.08 -8.70 -24.44
CA GLN A 485 -10.13 -8.57 -25.90
C GLN A 485 -10.87 -7.31 -26.34
N GLY A 486 -12.05 -7.05 -25.74
CA GLY A 486 -12.79 -5.80 -25.97
C GLY A 486 -11.95 -4.57 -25.64
N SER A 487 -11.24 -4.57 -24.50
CA SER A 487 -10.37 -3.47 -24.08
C SER A 487 -9.21 -3.25 -25.06
N ILE A 488 -8.56 -4.30 -25.53
CA ILE A 488 -7.47 -4.17 -26.52
C ILE A 488 -7.99 -3.61 -27.84
N LEU A 489 -9.19 -4.03 -28.29
CA LEU A 489 -9.84 -3.47 -29.47
C LEU A 489 -10.17 -1.98 -29.31
N LEU A 490 -10.61 -1.55 -28.12
CA LEU A 490 -10.81 -0.14 -27.83
C LEU A 490 -9.52 0.66 -27.96
N THR A 491 -8.41 0.18 -27.37
CA THR A 491 -7.12 0.85 -27.46
C THR A 491 -6.59 0.90 -28.91
N LEU A 492 -6.95 -0.06 -29.75
CA LEU A 492 -6.69 -0.06 -31.20
C LEU A 492 -7.61 0.89 -32.00
N GLY A 493 -8.54 1.59 -31.36
CA GLY A 493 -9.53 2.45 -32.02
C GLY A 493 -10.66 1.69 -32.71
N LYS A 494 -10.74 0.36 -32.54
CA LYS A 494 -11.75 -0.51 -33.14
C LYS A 494 -13.03 -0.56 -32.31
N ILE A 495 -13.61 0.61 -32.07
CA ILE A 495 -14.76 0.83 -31.17
C ILE A 495 -15.97 -0.03 -31.55
N GLN A 496 -16.19 -0.27 -32.85
CA GLN A 496 -17.30 -1.11 -33.32
C GLN A 496 -17.09 -2.60 -33.05
N GLU A 497 -15.85 -3.08 -33.12
CA GLU A 497 -15.51 -4.48 -32.86
C GLU A 497 -15.49 -4.80 -31.36
N ALA A 498 -15.23 -3.81 -30.49
CA ALA A 498 -15.11 -4.01 -29.05
C ALA A 498 -16.45 -4.25 -28.33
N LEU A 499 -17.52 -3.56 -28.73
CA LEU A 499 -18.81 -3.59 -28.03
C LEU A 499 -19.39 -5.02 -27.84
N PRO A 500 -19.37 -5.92 -28.85
CA PRO A 500 -19.83 -7.29 -28.68
C PRO A 500 -19.08 -8.09 -27.60
N PHE A 501 -17.80 -7.80 -27.35
CA PHE A 501 -17.02 -8.49 -26.32
C PHE A 501 -17.47 -8.08 -24.92
N PHE A 502 -17.72 -6.79 -24.69
CA PHE A 502 -18.26 -6.35 -23.39
C PHE A 502 -19.68 -6.86 -23.16
N GLN A 503 -20.53 -6.88 -24.19
CA GLN A 503 -21.85 -7.48 -24.10
C GLN A 503 -21.79 -9.00 -23.82
N ALA A 504 -20.83 -9.71 -24.40
CA ALA A 504 -20.60 -11.12 -24.11
C ALA A 504 -20.09 -11.34 -22.69
N THR A 505 -19.25 -10.43 -22.18
CA THR A 505 -18.78 -10.42 -20.78
C THR A 505 -19.99 -10.32 -19.84
N LEU A 506 -20.89 -9.35 -20.08
CA LEU A 506 -22.09 -9.16 -19.24
C LEU A 506 -23.12 -10.29 -19.33
N LYS A 507 -23.09 -11.10 -20.40
CA LYS A 507 -23.92 -12.32 -20.48
C LYS A 507 -23.43 -13.42 -19.54
N LEU A 508 -22.13 -13.50 -19.31
CA LEU A 508 -21.51 -14.46 -18.40
C LEU A 508 -21.51 -13.95 -16.96
N ASP A 509 -21.21 -12.66 -16.78
CA ASP A 509 -21.20 -11.98 -15.49
C ASP A 509 -21.90 -10.61 -15.59
N PRO A 510 -23.20 -10.54 -15.23
CA PRO A 510 -23.96 -9.28 -15.24
C PRO A 510 -23.41 -8.20 -14.29
N ASN A 511 -22.59 -8.57 -13.31
CA ASN A 511 -22.02 -7.66 -12.32
C ASN A 511 -20.57 -7.25 -12.67
N TYR A 512 -20.13 -7.48 -13.92
CA TYR A 512 -18.79 -7.09 -14.38
C TYR A 512 -18.72 -5.58 -14.64
N TYR A 513 -18.34 -4.82 -13.60
CA TYR A 513 -18.29 -3.35 -13.60
C TYR A 513 -17.59 -2.77 -14.83
N GLU A 514 -16.38 -3.23 -15.15
CA GLU A 514 -15.54 -2.65 -16.20
C GLU A 514 -16.18 -2.81 -17.59
N ALA A 515 -17.02 -3.84 -17.78
CA ALA A 515 -17.77 -4.04 -19.01
C ALA A 515 -18.92 -3.02 -19.14
N HIS A 516 -19.65 -2.73 -18.05
CA HIS A 516 -20.65 -1.66 -18.02
C HIS A 516 -20.02 -0.29 -18.29
N PHE A 517 -18.89 0.01 -17.63
CA PHE A 517 -18.14 1.26 -17.83
C PHE A 517 -17.70 1.44 -19.29
N ASN A 518 -17.13 0.39 -19.89
CA ASN A 518 -16.67 0.42 -21.28
C ASN A 518 -17.83 0.53 -22.27
N ILE A 519 -18.94 -0.18 -22.05
CA ILE A 519 -20.16 -0.04 -22.87
C ILE A 519 -20.70 1.39 -22.80
N GLY A 520 -20.83 1.95 -21.59
CA GLY A 520 -21.28 3.32 -21.39
C GLY A 520 -20.41 4.34 -22.11
N SER A 521 -19.08 4.19 -22.01
CA SER A 521 -18.11 5.05 -22.69
C SER A 521 -18.21 4.96 -24.22
N ILE A 522 -18.39 3.76 -24.76
CA ILE A 522 -18.57 3.54 -26.21
C ILE A 522 -19.86 4.20 -26.70
N LEU A 523 -20.97 4.01 -25.97
CA LEU A 523 -22.28 4.54 -26.36
C LEU A 523 -22.29 6.07 -26.26
N LEU A 524 -21.67 6.64 -25.23
CA LEU A 524 -21.46 8.09 -25.12
C LEU A 524 -20.70 8.63 -26.33
N ALA A 525 -19.59 7.98 -26.72
CA ALA A 525 -18.81 8.40 -27.88
C ALA A 525 -19.57 8.31 -29.22
N ARG A 526 -20.61 7.45 -29.31
CA ARG A 526 -21.52 7.35 -30.46
C ARG A 526 -22.66 8.35 -30.43
N GLY A 527 -22.92 8.98 -29.28
CA GLY A 527 -24.08 9.83 -29.05
C GLY A 527 -25.36 9.08 -28.67
N ASP A 528 -25.25 7.79 -28.34
CA ASP A 528 -26.36 6.95 -27.89
C ASP A 528 -26.64 7.21 -26.39
N LEU A 529 -27.09 8.43 -26.08
CA LEU A 529 -27.06 8.99 -24.72
C LEU A 529 -27.95 8.23 -23.71
N ILE A 530 -29.08 7.65 -24.15
CA ILE A 530 -30.00 6.93 -23.25
C ILE A 530 -29.38 5.62 -22.79
N GLU A 531 -28.84 4.85 -23.74
CA GLU A 531 -28.20 3.57 -23.48
C GLU A 531 -26.87 3.76 -22.74
N ALA A 532 -26.13 4.83 -23.05
CA ALA A 532 -24.92 5.20 -22.31
C ALA A 532 -25.24 5.48 -20.84
N GLU A 533 -26.29 6.25 -20.58
CA GLU A 533 -26.75 6.56 -19.22
C GLU A 533 -27.08 5.30 -18.44
N ALA A 534 -27.86 4.38 -19.04
CA ALA A 534 -28.25 3.13 -18.41
C ALA A 534 -27.03 2.27 -18.05
N ALA A 535 -26.09 2.09 -18.98
CA ALA A 535 -24.87 1.31 -18.74
C ALA A 535 -23.98 1.94 -17.65
N ILE A 536 -23.82 3.27 -17.65
CA ILE A 536 -23.05 3.97 -16.62
C ILE A 536 -23.73 3.83 -15.25
N GLN A 537 -25.06 3.97 -15.18
CA GLN A 537 -25.80 3.78 -13.94
C GLN A 537 -25.70 2.35 -13.41
N ASP A 538 -25.78 1.33 -14.27
CA ASP A 538 -25.60 -0.06 -13.86
C ASP A 538 -24.18 -0.32 -13.33
N GLY A 539 -23.16 0.26 -13.98
CA GLY A 539 -21.79 0.26 -13.48
C GLY A 539 -21.68 0.93 -12.10
N LEU A 540 -22.23 2.13 -11.93
CA LEU A 540 -22.18 2.88 -10.67
C LEU A 540 -22.95 2.21 -9.52
N LYS A 541 -23.99 1.39 -9.81
CA LYS A 541 -24.64 0.55 -8.79
C LYS A 541 -23.71 -0.54 -8.25
N ILE A 542 -22.81 -1.05 -9.09
CA ILE A 542 -21.84 -2.10 -8.73
C ILE A 542 -20.63 -1.47 -8.04
N TYR A 543 -20.08 -0.41 -8.63
CA TYR A 543 -18.93 0.32 -8.12
C TYR A 543 -19.20 1.84 -8.15
N PRO A 544 -19.75 2.42 -7.07
CA PRO A 544 -20.02 3.85 -6.99
C PRO A 544 -18.76 4.69 -6.75
N GLY A 545 -17.61 4.07 -6.50
CA GLY A 545 -16.37 4.77 -6.18
C GLY A 545 -15.48 5.13 -7.38
N ASP A 546 -15.92 4.90 -8.63
CA ASP A 546 -15.12 5.25 -9.80
C ASP A 546 -15.32 6.71 -10.24
N PRO A 547 -14.33 7.61 -10.05
CA PRO A 547 -14.45 9.00 -10.49
C PRO A 547 -14.60 9.13 -12.01
N SER A 548 -14.10 8.18 -12.80
CA SER A 548 -14.22 8.18 -14.27
C SER A 548 -15.65 7.90 -14.70
N ALA A 549 -16.36 7.00 -14.01
CA ALA A 549 -17.76 6.70 -14.30
C ALA A 549 -18.66 7.89 -13.96
N TRP A 550 -18.42 8.56 -12.84
CA TRP A 550 -19.10 9.80 -12.48
C TRP A 550 -18.82 10.93 -13.47
N ASN A 551 -17.58 11.08 -13.92
CA ASN A 551 -17.25 12.04 -14.98
C ASN A 551 -18.03 11.74 -16.28
N ASN A 552 -18.12 10.47 -16.69
CA ASN A 552 -18.88 10.08 -17.86
C ASN A 552 -20.39 10.32 -17.67
N ALA A 553 -20.93 10.09 -16.46
CA ALA A 553 -22.30 10.43 -16.12
C ALA A 553 -22.55 11.94 -16.25
N GLY A 554 -21.60 12.77 -15.81
CA GLY A 554 -21.64 14.22 -15.96
C GLY A 554 -21.68 14.66 -17.43
N TYR A 555 -20.83 14.07 -18.27
CA TYR A 555 -20.87 14.30 -19.72
C TYR A 555 -22.19 13.89 -20.36
N VAL A 556 -22.75 12.74 -20.00
CA VAL A 556 -24.06 12.30 -20.50
C VAL A 556 -25.15 13.29 -20.09
N ALA A 557 -25.17 13.70 -18.83
CA ALA A 557 -26.14 14.68 -18.32
C ALA A 557 -26.01 16.03 -19.04
N GLN A 558 -24.79 16.53 -19.24
CA GLN A 558 -24.51 17.75 -19.99
C GLN A 558 -24.99 17.65 -21.44
N ALA A 559 -24.72 16.54 -22.13
CA ALA A 559 -25.15 16.33 -23.51
C ALA A 559 -26.69 16.26 -23.63
N ARG A 560 -27.38 15.86 -22.56
CA ARG A 560 -28.84 15.87 -22.43
C ARG A 560 -29.40 17.20 -21.92
N GLN A 561 -28.56 18.20 -21.67
CA GLN A 561 -28.90 19.51 -21.10
C GLN A 561 -29.49 19.46 -19.68
N ASP A 562 -29.19 18.40 -18.93
CA ASP A 562 -29.49 18.28 -17.50
C ASP A 562 -28.28 18.81 -16.71
N PHE A 563 -28.16 20.14 -16.65
CA PHE A 563 -26.96 20.81 -16.11
C PHE A 563 -26.81 20.61 -14.60
N ASP A 564 -27.91 20.62 -13.84
CA ASP A 564 -27.87 20.38 -12.38
C ASP A 564 -27.27 19.00 -12.08
N ARG A 565 -27.70 17.98 -12.82
CA ARG A 565 -27.15 16.64 -12.68
C ARG A 565 -25.71 16.55 -13.18
N ALA A 566 -25.35 17.26 -14.25
CA ALA A 566 -23.98 17.29 -14.75
C ALA A 566 -23.02 17.86 -13.69
N VAL A 567 -23.38 18.98 -13.05
CA VAL A 567 -22.64 19.56 -11.93
C VAL A 567 -22.46 18.53 -10.81
N HIS A 568 -23.56 17.93 -10.34
CA HIS A 568 -23.50 16.92 -9.28
C HIS A 568 -22.57 15.75 -9.62
N CYS A 569 -22.66 15.21 -10.84
CA CYS A 569 -21.80 14.10 -11.27
C CYS A 569 -20.32 14.50 -11.35
N PHE A 570 -19.99 15.70 -11.83
CA PHE A 570 -18.61 16.17 -11.82
C PHE A 570 -18.08 16.42 -10.40
N GLU A 571 -18.90 16.96 -9.50
CA GLU A 571 -18.56 17.13 -8.08
C GLU A 571 -18.29 15.79 -7.40
N GLN A 572 -19.12 14.77 -7.64
CA GLN A 572 -18.88 13.41 -7.13
C GLN A 572 -17.55 12.83 -7.63
N ALA A 573 -17.22 13.03 -8.92
CA ALA A 573 -15.93 12.61 -9.47
C ALA A 573 -14.74 13.34 -8.79
N ILE A 574 -14.90 14.64 -8.48
CA ILE A 574 -13.90 15.46 -7.78
C ILE A 574 -13.70 15.00 -6.34
N GLU A 575 -14.79 14.69 -5.63
CA GLU A 575 -14.76 14.19 -4.26
C GLU A 575 -14.05 12.82 -4.16
N LEU A 576 -14.38 11.93 -5.10
CA LEU A 576 -13.76 10.60 -5.22
C LEU A 576 -12.29 10.67 -5.59
N ASN A 577 -11.88 11.60 -6.46
CA ASN A 577 -10.48 11.82 -6.76
C ASN A 577 -10.15 13.31 -6.95
N PRO A 578 -9.71 13.99 -5.87
CA PRO A 578 -9.36 15.41 -5.93
C PRO A 578 -8.18 15.73 -6.83
N THR A 579 -7.35 14.77 -7.24
CA THR A 579 -6.22 15.02 -8.14
C THR A 579 -6.53 14.67 -9.59
N PHE A 580 -7.72 14.14 -9.89
CA PHE A 580 -8.18 13.87 -11.25
C PHE A 580 -8.54 15.20 -11.95
N PRO A 581 -7.78 15.65 -12.97
CA PRO A 581 -7.99 16.97 -13.55
C PRO A 581 -9.27 17.07 -14.39
N THR A 582 -9.64 15.99 -15.08
CA THR A 582 -10.69 16.00 -16.10
C THR A 582 -12.06 16.50 -15.59
N PRO A 583 -12.58 16.04 -14.43
CA PRO A 583 -13.87 16.51 -13.93
C PRO A 583 -13.88 18.00 -13.58
N ARG A 584 -12.80 18.55 -13.02
CA ARG A 584 -12.69 20.00 -12.77
C ARG A 584 -12.67 20.80 -14.06
N MET A 585 -11.92 20.31 -15.06
CA MET A 585 -11.91 20.94 -16.38
C MET A 585 -13.33 21.00 -16.98
N ASN A 586 -14.05 19.87 -16.90
CA ASN A 586 -15.42 19.76 -17.42
C ASN A 586 -16.41 20.62 -16.65
N LEU A 587 -16.31 20.65 -15.32
CA LEU A 587 -17.13 21.50 -14.46
C LEU A 587 -16.90 22.98 -14.77
N ALA A 588 -15.64 23.41 -14.89
CA ALA A 588 -15.32 24.78 -15.26
C ALA A 588 -15.87 25.16 -16.65
N MET A 589 -15.73 24.26 -17.64
CA MET A 589 -16.29 24.48 -18.97
C MET A 589 -17.83 24.50 -18.97
N LEU A 590 -18.46 23.71 -18.10
CA LEU A 590 -19.91 23.73 -17.90
C LEU A 590 -20.38 25.08 -17.33
N TRP A 591 -19.75 25.57 -16.25
CA TRP A 591 -20.03 26.89 -15.68
C TRP A 591 -19.83 28.02 -16.70
N ALA A 592 -18.71 27.99 -17.43
CA ALA A 592 -18.41 28.94 -18.49
C ALA A 592 -19.47 28.90 -19.60
N GLY A 593 -19.94 27.71 -19.98
CA GLY A 593 -21.03 27.54 -20.96
C GLY A 593 -22.38 28.07 -20.48
N MET A 594 -22.61 28.15 -19.17
CA MET A 594 -23.79 28.77 -18.56
C MET A 594 -23.63 30.29 -18.35
N GLY A 595 -22.43 30.83 -18.57
CA GLY A 595 -22.10 32.24 -18.36
C GLY A 595 -21.71 32.61 -16.93
N GLU A 596 -21.51 31.60 -16.06
CA GLU A 596 -21.06 31.78 -14.67
C GLU A 596 -19.52 31.78 -14.64
N TRP A 597 -18.93 32.91 -15.05
CA TRP A 597 -17.49 33.01 -15.27
C TRP A 597 -16.68 32.97 -13.97
N GLU A 598 -17.21 33.52 -12.89
CA GLU A 598 -16.58 33.52 -11.57
C GLU A 598 -16.44 32.09 -11.01
N ASP A 599 -17.48 31.27 -11.13
CA ASP A 599 -17.44 29.86 -10.70
C ASP A 599 -16.46 29.05 -11.56
N ALA A 600 -16.46 29.27 -12.89
CA ALA A 600 -15.49 28.65 -13.78
C ALA A 600 -14.04 29.03 -13.43
N ALA A 601 -13.79 30.30 -13.11
CA ALA A 601 -12.49 30.79 -12.68
C ALA A 601 -12.05 30.13 -11.36
N SER A 602 -12.95 30.04 -10.38
CA SER A 602 -12.66 29.40 -9.08
C SER A 602 -12.24 27.93 -9.25
N VAL A 603 -12.99 27.15 -10.04
CA VAL A 603 -12.68 25.73 -10.28
C VAL A 603 -11.34 25.56 -11.00
N LEU A 604 -10.99 26.45 -11.93
CA LEU A 604 -9.71 26.42 -12.63
C LEU A 604 -8.55 26.86 -11.74
N ASP A 605 -8.74 27.85 -10.88
CA ASP A 605 -7.74 28.28 -9.90
C ASP A 605 -7.43 27.14 -8.89
N ASP A 606 -8.47 26.41 -8.46
CA ASP A 606 -8.31 25.20 -7.65
C ASP A 606 -7.53 24.11 -8.41
N LEU A 607 -7.86 23.86 -9.68
CA LEU A 607 -7.15 22.88 -10.51
C LEU A 607 -5.67 23.26 -10.72
N ILE A 608 -5.38 24.54 -10.95
CA ILE A 608 -4.01 25.05 -11.10
C ILE A 608 -3.24 24.92 -9.78
N SER A 609 -3.88 25.13 -8.64
CA SER A 609 -3.22 24.97 -7.34
C SER A 609 -2.83 23.51 -7.07
N ILE A 610 -3.65 22.55 -7.52
CA ILE A 610 -3.39 21.10 -7.40
C ILE A 610 -2.38 20.64 -8.44
N ASN A 611 -2.50 21.11 -9.69
CA ASN A 611 -1.63 20.75 -10.80
C ASN A 611 -1.16 21.99 -11.58
N PRO A 612 -0.13 22.69 -11.07
CA PRO A 612 0.36 23.92 -11.69
C PRO A 612 1.06 23.69 -13.03
N THR A 613 1.35 22.43 -13.38
CA THR A 613 2.01 22.06 -14.64
C THR A 613 1.03 21.71 -15.77
N LEU A 614 -0.28 21.72 -15.50
CA LEU A 614 -1.30 21.38 -16.49
C LEU A 614 -1.58 22.55 -17.44
N ALA A 615 -0.93 22.57 -18.61
CA ALA A 615 -1.03 23.66 -19.58
C ALA A 615 -2.48 24.00 -20.01
N ASP A 616 -3.33 22.99 -20.16
CA ASP A 616 -4.75 23.16 -20.53
C ASP A 616 -5.52 23.98 -19.48
N ALA A 617 -5.26 23.77 -18.18
CA ALA A 617 -5.94 24.51 -17.12
C ALA A 617 -5.62 26.01 -17.19
N TRP A 618 -4.36 26.35 -17.44
CA TRP A 618 -3.94 27.73 -17.70
C TRP A 618 -4.58 28.31 -18.95
N TYR A 619 -4.71 27.51 -20.02
CA TYR A 619 -5.37 27.96 -21.24
C TYR A 619 -6.85 28.32 -21.02
N TYR A 620 -7.62 27.43 -20.41
CA TYR A 620 -9.03 27.67 -20.10
C TYR A 620 -9.20 28.81 -19.10
N ARG A 621 -8.29 28.97 -18.14
CA ARG A 621 -8.32 30.11 -17.21
C ARG A 621 -8.13 31.45 -17.92
N GLY A 622 -7.28 31.49 -18.94
CA GLY A 622 -7.13 32.65 -19.82
C GLY A 622 -8.38 32.93 -20.66
N MET A 623 -9.04 31.88 -21.17
CA MET A 623 -10.34 32.04 -21.86
C MET A 623 -11.42 32.63 -20.94
N VAL A 624 -11.52 32.14 -19.70
CA VAL A 624 -12.46 32.67 -18.71
C VAL A 624 -12.14 34.13 -18.38
N ALA A 625 -10.86 34.47 -18.16
CA ALA A 625 -10.44 35.85 -17.91
C ALA A 625 -10.79 36.80 -19.06
N GLN A 626 -10.64 36.36 -20.32
CA GLN A 626 -11.06 37.14 -21.48
C GLN A 626 -12.58 37.43 -21.47
N ASN A 627 -13.41 36.44 -21.13
CA ASN A 627 -14.86 36.62 -21.06
C ASN A 627 -15.30 37.50 -19.87
N MET A 628 -14.43 37.64 -18.86
CA MET A 628 -14.58 38.59 -17.75
C MET A 628 -14.00 40.00 -18.07
N ASP A 629 -13.55 40.24 -19.30
CA ASP A 629 -12.89 41.49 -19.74
C ASP A 629 -11.55 41.80 -19.02
N ASP A 630 -10.91 40.79 -18.40
CA ASP A 630 -9.57 40.88 -17.80
C ASP A 630 -8.51 40.39 -18.80
N LEU A 631 -8.28 41.18 -19.84
CA LEU A 631 -7.35 40.86 -20.92
C LEU A 631 -5.89 40.70 -20.44
N ASN A 632 -5.49 41.46 -19.40
CA ASN A 632 -4.14 41.37 -18.83
C ASN A 632 -3.90 40.03 -18.14
N SER A 633 -4.90 39.51 -17.42
CA SER A 633 -4.79 38.17 -16.84
C SER A 633 -4.89 37.09 -17.91
N ALA A 634 -5.75 37.26 -18.92
CA ALA A 634 -5.87 36.33 -20.05
C ALA A 634 -4.52 36.12 -20.76
N GLU A 635 -3.82 37.20 -21.11
CA GLU A 635 -2.48 37.15 -21.69
C GLU A 635 -1.49 36.36 -20.81
N ARG A 636 -1.43 36.68 -19.51
CA ARG A 636 -0.53 36.02 -18.56
C ARG A 636 -0.79 34.52 -18.47
N TYR A 637 -2.05 34.11 -18.43
CA TYR A 637 -2.42 32.71 -18.34
C TYR A 637 -2.09 31.93 -19.63
N TRP A 638 -2.33 32.51 -20.81
CA TRP A 638 -1.94 31.88 -22.07
C TRP A 638 -0.42 31.79 -22.24
N LEU A 639 0.33 32.82 -21.81
CA LEU A 639 1.80 32.76 -21.78
C LEU A 639 2.30 31.65 -20.85
N GLN A 640 1.68 31.46 -19.68
CA GLN A 640 2.02 30.38 -18.77
C GLN A 640 1.71 29.01 -19.38
N SER A 641 0.55 28.85 -20.04
CA SER A 641 0.21 27.64 -20.78
C SER A 641 1.26 27.30 -21.84
N ILE A 642 1.69 28.28 -22.64
CA ILE A 642 2.75 28.13 -23.66
C ILE A 642 4.11 27.85 -23.02
N THR A 643 4.41 28.42 -21.86
CA THR A 643 5.65 28.15 -21.12
C THR A 643 5.73 26.71 -20.67
N LEU A 644 4.61 26.15 -20.20
CA LEU A 644 4.50 24.75 -19.79
C LEU A 644 4.47 23.79 -20.99
N GLN A 645 3.80 24.19 -22.07
CA GLN A 645 3.69 23.44 -23.30
C GLN A 645 3.90 24.35 -24.52
N PRO A 646 5.15 24.45 -25.05
CA PRO A 646 5.49 25.36 -26.15
C PRO A 646 4.73 25.14 -27.46
N ASP A 647 4.14 23.96 -27.66
CA ASP A 647 3.33 23.61 -28.83
C ASP A 647 1.81 23.68 -28.58
N HIS A 648 1.37 24.31 -27.48
CA HIS A 648 -0.05 24.46 -27.15
C HIS A 648 -0.76 25.43 -28.10
N GLN A 649 -1.15 24.93 -29.27
CA GLN A 649 -1.65 25.72 -30.40
C GLN A 649 -2.87 26.58 -30.07
N ALA A 650 -3.76 26.10 -29.21
CA ALA A 650 -4.97 26.84 -28.84
C ALA A 650 -4.64 28.12 -28.04
N ALA A 651 -3.62 28.07 -27.18
CA ALA A 651 -3.15 29.22 -26.40
C ALA A 651 -2.39 30.21 -27.30
N ILE A 652 -1.54 29.70 -28.21
CA ILE A 652 -0.85 30.53 -29.21
C ILE A 652 -1.85 31.30 -30.07
N ASN A 653 -2.90 30.63 -30.55
CA ASN A 653 -3.93 31.25 -31.37
C ASN A 653 -4.71 32.31 -30.58
N ALA A 654 -5.06 32.04 -29.32
CA ALA A 654 -5.76 32.99 -28.47
C ALA A 654 -4.92 34.24 -28.19
N LEU A 655 -3.63 34.08 -27.90
CA LEU A 655 -2.69 35.18 -27.68
C LEU A 655 -2.48 36.02 -28.95
N ASN A 656 -2.33 35.39 -30.12
CA ASN A 656 -2.22 36.12 -31.39
C ASN A 656 -3.47 36.95 -31.66
N LYS A 657 -4.66 36.37 -31.44
CA LYS A 657 -5.92 37.09 -31.62
C LYS A 657 -6.03 38.30 -30.69
N LEU A 658 -5.63 38.16 -29.43
CA LEU A 658 -5.62 39.27 -28.47
C LEU A 658 -4.72 40.43 -28.92
N ASN A 659 -3.57 40.12 -29.52
CA ASN A 659 -2.62 41.11 -30.03
C ASN A 659 -3.05 41.75 -31.37
N GLU A 660 -4.05 41.20 -32.04
CA GLU A 660 -4.61 41.72 -33.30
C GLU A 660 -5.83 42.65 -33.07
N GLU A 661 -6.41 42.65 -31.87
CA GLU A 661 -7.50 43.56 -31.50
C GLU A 661 -6.93 44.94 -31.07
N PRO A 662 -7.28 46.05 -31.76
CA PRO A 662 -6.63 47.36 -31.61
C PRO A 662 -7.00 48.16 -30.35
#